data_AF-A0A1F5P886-F1
#
_entry.id   AF-A0A1F5P886-F1
#
_cell.length_a   1.000
_cell.length_b   1.000
_cell.length_c   1.000
_cell.angle_alpha   90.00
_cell.angle_beta   90.00
_cell.angle_gamma   90.00
#
_symmetry.space_group_name_H-M   'P 1'
#
loop_
_entity.id
_entity.type
_entity.pdbx_description
1 polymer ?
#
loop_
_entity_poly.entity_id
_entity_poly.type
_entity_poly.pdbx_seq_one_letter_code
_entity_poly.pdbx_strand_id
1 'polypeptide(L)'
;MSEREKPQELDLNQHSPEVPDRDPLLAVFDEEGEDEYELSRAQKRKYLFNLFVSEAEHRLANMGYGEAQISPLEAQRLTALAQFSVDQQPEQLLDQPLEDINNLISLAIEGTEGSVGAMRTLLVYLRGMENDQERNQQIEKLEEKVSETMTEFGQVTIEGLILLAEINQLRNVLLVSEIVAEKLDESVFNARSLKMLAHLNQSRDINEQILFHKIIDFMESYQETIDNASPDKQQDRAMRLGYRDSSLDQFEDWVWVEQENSANYFLDRHLKNFLDLREGLWNDHKIGAISGVPGGSSDTTIYTFSHLSLSHRLRLGLGINEGFPVINPVLPIAPGYLGYYKDGQLVKIYKYPENCEETARARELVYIKANNPADEYIYYDLNMPVFYTSGGNHPSRGLNRLQDVWDFSDHLKAHARDFYFDLSRIDVSILHPMVLADLITRNQQYIDRKEGKAPTAGALDMKDYQKLLYPSGVELPVEQQYLFRNLVRLPFRKKIEDDFNLDISEMPLYAQVQFLRFLNIAEPEQISRLSSITHGNPDLRYKIAQSFLACVEDLQYGEAILDLVEKLDEEDVNKLLDKYLEIAKTGESIRGFLASRYKGEVDIDLIERAQRNIILRANQILRQARQTATSKQDFTRLLSRVEQEEANASLLASTIRSIVEEGGGLETVEGLSSAEIIAPEISAEDATDMEKIYAHNWTSKTTPEYWQLLRQKFLDSLQNPKARFRILRENGKIIAFLRFTEMEDEQAQPYIHFGAFNVDIPYQSGKIGEAFLTPAIEAEKAQGLPIRCETNPNNTMLKKYKALGFQEIGRVEELGEPEVKLEIPSVARPQSRLAA
;
A
#
# COMPACT_ATOMS: atom_id res chain seq x y z
N MET A 1 -22.07 -28.07 46.09
CA MET A 1 -23.52 -27.90 46.24
C MET A 1 -23.91 -26.57 45.66
N SER A 2 -24.35 -26.57 44.40
CA SER A 2 -25.51 -25.83 43.86
C SER A 2 -25.54 -26.10 42.36
N GLU A 3 -26.73 -26.31 41.84
CA GLU A 3 -27.04 -27.15 40.70
C GLU A 3 -26.60 -26.58 39.33
N ARG A 4 -26.28 -27.52 38.44
CA ARG A 4 -26.15 -27.32 37.00
C ARG A 4 -27.55 -27.31 36.40
N GLU A 5 -27.94 -26.23 35.74
CA GLU A 5 -29.09 -26.23 34.82
C GLU A 5 -28.63 -26.62 33.41
N LYS A 6 -29.45 -27.46 32.77
CA LYS A 6 -29.26 -27.97 31.40
C LYS A 6 -29.73 -26.92 30.38
N PRO A 7 -29.16 -26.88 29.16
CA PRO A 7 -29.73 -26.08 28.08
C PRO A 7 -30.98 -26.75 27.51
N GLN A 8 -32.02 -25.95 27.30
CA GLN A 8 -33.20 -26.30 26.50
C GLN A 8 -32.84 -26.22 25.01
N GLU A 9 -33.20 -27.27 24.26
CA GLU A 9 -33.28 -27.25 22.79
C GLU A 9 -34.41 -26.29 22.37
N LEU A 10 -34.10 -25.35 21.48
CA LEU A 10 -35.05 -24.43 20.87
C LEU A 10 -35.16 -24.75 19.37
N ASP A 11 -36.39 -25.09 18.98
CA ASP A 11 -36.83 -25.50 17.66
C ASP A 11 -36.84 -24.29 16.69
N LEU A 12 -35.96 -24.33 15.67
CA LEU A 12 -35.74 -23.26 14.69
C LEU A 12 -36.52 -23.49 13.39
N ASN A 13 -37.81 -23.82 13.47
CA ASN A 13 -38.68 -23.87 12.31
C ASN A 13 -40.05 -23.28 12.63
N GLN A 14 -40.18 -21.96 12.53
CA GLN A 14 -41.36 -21.23 11.99
C GLN A 14 -41.28 -19.74 12.35
N HIS A 15 -41.09 -18.91 11.31
CA HIS A 15 -41.68 -17.57 11.08
C HIS A 15 -40.71 -16.69 10.28
N SER A 16 -40.92 -16.65 8.96
CA SER A 16 -40.42 -15.56 8.12
C SER A 16 -41.24 -14.30 8.39
N PRO A 17 -40.64 -13.14 8.69
CA PRO A 17 -41.31 -11.87 8.54
C PRO A 17 -41.27 -11.43 7.09
N GLU A 18 -42.41 -10.91 6.62
CA GLU A 18 -42.60 -10.28 5.32
C GLU A 18 -41.60 -9.13 5.11
N VAL A 19 -40.98 -9.11 3.93
CA VAL A 19 -40.11 -8.04 3.43
C VAL A 19 -41.00 -6.84 3.05
N PRO A 20 -40.76 -5.61 3.54
CA PRO A 20 -41.48 -4.44 3.05
C PRO A 20 -40.99 -4.07 1.64
N ASP A 21 -41.93 -3.60 0.83
CA ASP A 21 -41.76 -3.18 -0.58
C ASP A 21 -40.47 -2.38 -0.84
N ARG A 22 -39.74 -2.83 -1.87
CA ARG A 22 -38.59 -2.10 -2.44
C ARG A 22 -39.05 -0.83 -3.14
N ASP A 23 -38.33 0.26 -2.89
CA ASP A 23 -38.43 1.53 -3.59
C ASP A 23 -38.15 1.35 -5.11
N PRO A 24 -39.04 1.82 -6.01
CA PRO A 24 -38.89 1.64 -7.46
C PRO A 24 -37.66 2.36 -8.07
N LEU A 25 -36.91 3.17 -7.32
CA LEU A 25 -35.66 3.78 -7.80
C LEU A 25 -34.46 2.82 -7.90
N LEU A 26 -34.56 1.59 -7.35
CA LEU A 26 -33.44 0.64 -7.28
C LEU A 26 -33.54 -0.58 -8.22
N ALA A 27 -34.50 -0.61 -9.16
CA ALA A 27 -34.79 -1.79 -9.98
C ALA A 27 -34.25 -1.76 -11.43
N VAL A 28 -33.34 -0.83 -11.74
CA VAL A 28 -32.64 -0.82 -13.04
C VAL A 28 -31.18 -1.13 -12.75
N PHE A 29 -30.52 -1.87 -13.65
CA PHE A 29 -29.07 -2.19 -13.63
C PHE A 29 -28.68 -3.52 -12.96
N ASP A 30 -28.98 -4.63 -13.65
CA ASP A 30 -28.11 -5.80 -13.66
C ASP A 30 -27.80 -6.15 -15.13
N GLU A 31 -26.55 -6.59 -15.36
CA GLU A 31 -25.90 -7.02 -16.61
C GLU A 31 -25.14 -5.93 -17.42
N GLU A 32 -23.80 -5.88 -17.28
CA GLU A 32 -22.79 -6.08 -18.36
C GLU A 32 -21.33 -5.68 -17.96
N GLY A 33 -20.37 -6.56 -18.26
CA GLY A 33 -18.96 -6.34 -18.69
C GLY A 33 -17.96 -5.47 -17.90
N GLU A 34 -16.86 -6.07 -17.42
CA GLU A 34 -15.83 -5.47 -16.55
C GLU A 34 -14.88 -4.43 -17.19
N ASP A 35 -14.75 -4.31 -18.51
CA ASP A 35 -13.75 -3.40 -19.14
C ASP A 35 -14.27 -1.99 -19.54
N GLU A 36 -15.58 -1.72 -19.42
CA GLU A 36 -16.19 -0.40 -19.67
C GLU A 36 -16.45 0.43 -18.38
N TYR A 37 -16.07 -0.12 -17.22
CA TYR A 37 -16.61 0.28 -15.91
C TYR A 37 -16.09 1.63 -15.38
N GLU A 38 -14.84 2.03 -15.70
CA GLU A 38 -14.27 3.30 -15.20
C GLU A 38 -14.66 4.51 -16.05
N LEU A 39 -14.67 4.38 -17.38
CA LEU A 39 -15.16 5.43 -18.29
C LEU A 39 -16.65 5.71 -18.02
N SER A 40 -17.42 4.66 -17.75
CA SER A 40 -18.82 4.68 -17.33
C SER A 40 -19.05 5.42 -16.02
N ARG A 41 -18.17 5.32 -15.00
CA ARG A 41 -18.35 6.05 -13.73
C ARG A 41 -18.13 7.55 -13.85
N ALA A 42 -17.06 7.99 -14.53
CA ALA A 42 -16.82 9.42 -14.75
C ALA A 42 -17.87 10.02 -15.70
N GLN A 43 -18.29 9.28 -16.73
CA GLN A 43 -19.36 9.69 -17.64
C GLN A 43 -20.75 9.65 -16.97
N LYS A 44 -21.04 8.68 -16.09
CA LYS A 44 -22.27 8.65 -15.26
C LYS A 44 -22.29 9.81 -14.28
N ARG A 45 -21.18 10.13 -13.61
CA ARG A 45 -21.09 11.31 -12.71
C ARG A 45 -21.26 12.61 -13.48
N LYS A 46 -20.64 12.74 -14.67
CA LYS A 46 -20.81 13.89 -15.57
C LYS A 46 -22.26 13.98 -16.09
N TYR A 47 -22.88 12.85 -16.42
CA TYR A 47 -24.26 12.77 -16.89
C TYR A 47 -25.27 13.16 -15.80
N LEU A 48 -25.14 12.62 -14.58
CA LEU A 48 -26.02 12.98 -13.45
C LEU A 48 -25.90 14.45 -13.07
N PHE A 49 -24.69 15.02 -13.11
CA PHE A 49 -24.48 16.45 -12.88
C PHE A 49 -25.05 17.32 -14.02
N ASN A 50 -24.86 16.92 -15.28
CA ASN A 50 -25.45 17.64 -16.42
C ASN A 50 -26.98 17.55 -16.44
N LEU A 51 -27.55 16.43 -15.99
CA LEU A 51 -28.98 16.27 -15.79
C LEU A 51 -29.50 17.24 -14.72
N PHE A 52 -28.73 17.43 -13.64
CA PHE A 52 -29.04 18.36 -12.56
C PHE A 52 -28.95 19.84 -12.98
N VAL A 53 -27.89 20.24 -13.70
CA VAL A 53 -27.78 21.60 -14.28
C VAL A 53 -28.93 21.84 -15.26
N SER A 54 -29.23 20.86 -16.12
CA SER A 54 -30.36 20.95 -17.04
C SER A 54 -31.70 21.02 -16.32
N GLU A 55 -31.87 20.38 -15.16
CA GLU A 55 -33.10 20.47 -14.36
C GLU A 55 -33.21 21.83 -13.63
N ALA A 56 -32.10 22.37 -13.12
CA ALA A 56 -32.06 23.73 -12.55
C ALA A 56 -32.36 24.79 -13.62
N GLU A 57 -31.75 24.69 -14.80
CA GLU A 57 -32.04 25.53 -15.97
C GLU A 57 -33.49 25.36 -16.44
N HIS A 58 -34.03 24.15 -16.42
CA HIS A 58 -35.43 23.88 -16.77
C HIS A 58 -36.40 24.46 -15.72
N ARG A 59 -36.09 24.39 -14.42
CA ARG A 59 -36.89 25.03 -13.36
C ARG A 59 -36.84 26.56 -13.49
N LEU A 60 -35.68 27.13 -13.77
CA LEU A 60 -35.50 28.56 -14.09
C LEU A 60 -36.27 28.97 -15.35
N ALA A 61 -36.23 28.16 -16.41
CA ALA A 61 -36.96 28.42 -17.66
C ALA A 61 -38.48 28.34 -17.48
N ASN A 62 -38.95 27.44 -16.59
CA ASN A 62 -40.37 27.30 -16.25
C ASN A 62 -40.88 28.37 -15.27
N MET A 63 -40.00 29.20 -14.66
CA MET A 63 -40.41 30.39 -13.91
C MET A 63 -41.18 31.40 -14.78
N GLY A 64 -41.07 31.31 -16.11
CA GLY A 64 -41.86 32.13 -17.04
C GLY A 64 -43.31 31.66 -17.26
N TYR A 65 -43.69 30.45 -16.82
CA TYR A 65 -44.92 29.80 -17.31
C TYR A 65 -45.87 29.18 -16.27
N GLY A 66 -45.64 29.22 -14.95
CA GLY A 66 -46.63 28.71 -13.99
C GLY A 66 -46.36 28.99 -12.51
N GLU A 67 -47.45 29.11 -11.74
CA GLU A 67 -47.58 29.56 -10.33
C GLU A 67 -46.90 28.66 -9.26
N ALA A 68 -45.60 28.41 -9.35
CA ALA A 68 -44.81 28.01 -8.19
C ALA A 68 -44.03 29.22 -7.68
N GLN A 69 -44.49 29.84 -6.58
CA GLN A 69 -43.73 30.90 -5.89
C GLN A 69 -42.53 30.28 -5.18
N ILE A 70 -41.44 30.12 -5.92
CA ILE A 70 -40.12 29.88 -5.32
C ILE A 70 -39.70 31.18 -4.64
N SER A 71 -39.14 31.10 -3.43
CA SER A 71 -38.72 32.32 -2.72
C SER A 71 -37.63 33.06 -3.54
N PRO A 72 -37.54 34.40 -3.48
CA PRO A 72 -36.49 35.15 -4.17
C PRO A 72 -35.08 34.64 -3.83
N LEU A 73 -34.89 34.17 -2.60
CA LEU A 73 -33.65 33.54 -2.13
C LEU A 73 -33.37 32.22 -2.86
N GLU A 74 -34.37 31.38 -3.07
CA GLU A 74 -34.25 30.10 -3.76
C GLU A 74 -34.06 30.27 -5.27
N ALA A 75 -34.67 31.30 -5.87
CA ALA A 75 -34.39 31.70 -7.25
C ALA A 75 -32.95 32.21 -7.43
N GLN A 76 -32.45 33.01 -6.48
CA GLN A 76 -31.07 33.49 -6.48
C GLN A 76 -30.06 32.34 -6.31
N ARG A 77 -30.40 31.34 -5.48
CA ARG A 77 -29.62 30.10 -5.28
C ARG A 77 -29.56 29.22 -6.53
N LEU A 78 -30.69 28.98 -7.19
CA LEU A 78 -30.74 28.23 -8.44
C LEU A 78 -29.98 28.93 -9.57
N THR A 79 -30.00 30.27 -9.57
CA THR A 79 -29.23 31.08 -10.52
C THR A 79 -27.73 30.96 -10.27
N ALA A 80 -27.28 30.99 -9.01
CA ALA A 80 -25.87 30.77 -8.67
C ALA A 80 -25.40 29.37 -9.11
N LEU A 81 -26.18 28.32 -8.79
CA LEU A 81 -25.87 26.95 -9.22
C LEU A 81 -25.79 26.78 -10.75
N ALA A 82 -26.66 27.45 -11.50
CA ALA A 82 -26.63 27.44 -12.97
C ALA A 82 -25.44 28.22 -13.55
N GLN A 83 -25.01 29.30 -12.88
CA GLN A 83 -23.82 30.08 -13.27
C GLN A 83 -22.51 29.33 -13.03
N PHE A 84 -22.46 28.42 -12.06
CA PHE A 84 -21.30 27.60 -11.71
C PHE A 84 -21.21 26.26 -12.47
N SER A 85 -21.75 26.18 -13.69
CA SER A 85 -21.65 24.96 -14.51
C SER A 85 -20.19 24.56 -14.75
N VAL A 86 -19.94 23.24 -14.93
CA VAL A 86 -18.62 22.59 -15.01
C VAL A 86 -17.70 23.11 -16.13
N ASP A 87 -18.22 23.97 -17.02
CA ASP A 87 -17.44 24.56 -18.11
C ASP A 87 -16.73 25.88 -17.71
N GLN A 88 -17.02 26.47 -16.54
CA GLN A 88 -16.20 27.58 -16.03
C GLN A 88 -14.84 27.04 -15.54
N GLN A 89 -13.76 27.59 -16.10
CA GLN A 89 -12.42 27.25 -15.64
C GLN A 89 -12.27 27.72 -14.17
N PRO A 90 -11.59 26.96 -13.29
CA PRO A 90 -11.38 27.33 -11.89
C PRO A 90 -10.82 28.76 -11.71
N GLU A 91 -10.07 29.23 -12.70
CA GLU A 91 -9.52 30.57 -12.79
C GLU A 91 -10.59 31.68 -12.82
N GLN A 92 -11.77 31.40 -13.37
CA GLN A 92 -12.91 32.35 -13.43
C GLN A 92 -13.65 32.46 -12.09
N LEU A 93 -13.50 31.46 -11.21
CA LEU A 93 -14.04 31.50 -9.84
C LEU A 93 -13.20 32.42 -8.94
N LEU A 94 -11.89 32.57 -9.24
CA LEU A 94 -10.97 33.44 -8.49
C LEU A 94 -11.36 34.93 -8.56
N ASP A 95 -12.07 35.32 -9.61
CA ASP A 95 -12.51 36.71 -9.85
C ASP A 95 -13.94 37.00 -9.33
N GLN A 96 -14.66 36.01 -8.78
CA GLN A 96 -16.04 36.18 -8.32
C GLN A 96 -16.10 36.93 -6.97
N PRO A 97 -17.13 37.77 -6.74
CA PRO A 97 -17.37 38.43 -5.46
C PRO A 97 -17.54 37.43 -4.30
N LEU A 98 -17.06 37.81 -3.10
CA LEU A 98 -17.25 37.06 -1.84
C LEU A 98 -18.72 36.75 -1.52
N GLU A 99 -19.67 37.54 -2.03
CA GLU A 99 -21.11 37.29 -1.86
C GLU A 99 -21.56 35.99 -2.52
N ASP A 100 -20.95 35.58 -3.63
CA ASP A 100 -21.28 34.32 -4.31
C ASP A 100 -20.72 33.10 -3.57
N ILE A 101 -19.58 33.27 -2.91
CA ILE A 101 -18.99 32.26 -2.02
C ILE A 101 -19.90 32.00 -0.81
N ASN A 102 -20.48 33.05 -0.21
CA ASN A 102 -21.41 32.89 0.92
C ASN A 102 -22.64 32.08 0.53
N ASN A 103 -23.20 32.33 -0.66
CA ASN A 103 -24.33 31.55 -1.18
C ASN A 103 -23.96 30.07 -1.38
N LEU A 104 -22.75 29.79 -1.90
CA LEU A 104 -22.24 28.43 -2.04
C LEU A 104 -22.05 27.74 -0.69
N ILE A 105 -21.56 28.44 0.34
CA ILE A 105 -21.39 27.90 1.70
C ILE A 105 -22.74 27.54 2.30
N SER A 106 -23.73 28.43 2.23
CA SER A 106 -25.08 28.12 2.74
C SER A 106 -25.68 26.91 2.00
N LEU A 107 -25.54 26.86 0.67
CA LEU A 107 -26.00 25.72 -0.13
C LEU A 107 -25.29 24.41 0.23
N ALA A 108 -23.98 24.47 0.51
CA ALA A 108 -23.19 23.33 0.95
C ALA A 108 -23.66 22.77 2.29
N ILE A 109 -23.99 23.64 3.25
CA ILE A 109 -24.30 23.25 4.64
C ILE A 109 -25.76 22.81 4.83
N GLU A 110 -26.68 23.31 4.01
CA GLU A 110 -28.13 23.03 4.13
C GLU A 110 -28.52 21.56 3.82
N GLY A 111 -27.61 20.75 3.29
CA GLY A 111 -27.88 19.35 2.97
C GLY A 111 -28.93 19.17 1.86
N THR A 112 -29.03 20.16 0.96
CA THR A 112 -29.87 20.11 -0.24
C THR A 112 -29.20 19.29 -1.35
N GLU A 113 -29.92 18.93 -2.41
CA GLU A 113 -29.35 18.24 -3.59
C GLU A 113 -28.17 19.00 -4.23
N GLY A 114 -28.09 20.33 -4.05
CA GLY A 114 -26.98 21.16 -4.55
C GLY A 114 -25.72 21.18 -3.65
N SER A 115 -25.79 20.63 -2.45
CA SER A 115 -24.71 20.73 -1.44
C SER A 115 -23.37 20.15 -1.92
N VAL A 116 -23.40 18.94 -2.49
CA VAL A 116 -22.21 18.25 -3.01
C VAL A 116 -21.55 19.04 -4.15
N GLY A 117 -22.37 19.64 -5.04
CA GLY A 117 -21.88 20.48 -6.13
C GLY A 117 -21.20 21.75 -5.61
N ALA A 118 -21.81 22.41 -4.62
CA ALA A 118 -21.25 23.60 -3.99
C ALA A 118 -19.93 23.30 -3.26
N MET A 119 -19.88 22.24 -2.44
CA MET A 119 -18.66 21.79 -1.77
C MET A 119 -17.54 21.52 -2.77
N ARG A 120 -17.84 20.77 -3.85
CA ARG A 120 -16.85 20.45 -4.89
C ARG A 120 -16.29 21.73 -5.54
N THR A 121 -17.15 22.70 -5.82
CA THR A 121 -16.77 23.97 -6.44
C THR A 121 -15.81 24.75 -5.53
N LEU A 122 -16.13 24.86 -4.23
CA LEU A 122 -15.27 25.51 -3.24
C LEU A 122 -13.91 24.81 -3.10
N LEU A 123 -13.88 23.47 -3.09
CA LEU A 123 -12.62 22.72 -2.98
C LEU A 123 -11.75 22.83 -4.24
N VAL A 124 -12.36 22.86 -5.43
CA VAL A 124 -11.64 23.08 -6.70
C VAL A 124 -11.05 24.48 -6.73
N TYR A 125 -11.82 25.50 -6.32
CA TYR A 125 -11.35 26.87 -6.17
C TYR A 125 -10.10 26.95 -5.29
N LEU A 126 -10.15 26.36 -4.08
CA LEU A 126 -9.01 26.38 -3.15
C LEU A 126 -7.79 25.64 -3.70
N ARG A 127 -7.98 24.49 -4.34
CA ARG A 127 -6.88 23.70 -4.93
C ARG A 127 -6.23 24.39 -6.13
N GLY A 128 -6.97 25.27 -6.84
CA GLY A 128 -6.45 26.04 -7.96
C GLY A 128 -5.54 27.19 -7.58
N MET A 129 -5.45 27.55 -6.29
CA MET A 129 -4.62 28.68 -5.83
C MET A 129 -3.14 28.29 -5.74
N GLU A 130 -2.31 28.92 -6.58
CA GLU A 130 -0.85 28.68 -6.63
C GLU A 130 -0.09 29.27 -5.44
N ASN A 131 -0.58 30.38 -4.86
CA ASN A 131 0.06 31.03 -3.73
C ASN A 131 -0.43 30.42 -2.40
N ASP A 132 0.44 29.66 -1.74
CA ASP A 132 0.14 29.01 -0.46
C ASP A 132 -0.33 29.99 0.64
N GLN A 133 0.24 31.20 0.69
CA GLN A 133 -0.15 32.20 1.70
C GLN A 133 -1.56 32.73 1.43
N GLU A 134 -1.87 33.02 0.18
CA GLU A 134 -3.20 33.48 -0.23
C GLU A 134 -4.25 32.38 -0.05
N ARG A 135 -3.92 31.14 -0.45
CA ARG A 135 -4.76 29.96 -0.24
C ARG A 135 -5.08 29.77 1.24
N ASN A 136 -4.09 29.86 2.11
CA ASN A 136 -4.29 29.73 3.55
C ASN A 136 -5.17 30.85 4.13
N GLN A 137 -5.05 32.09 3.64
CA GLN A 137 -5.93 33.19 4.05
C GLN A 137 -7.38 32.97 3.59
N GLN A 138 -7.59 32.42 2.40
CA GLN A 138 -8.95 32.10 1.93
C GLN A 138 -9.53 30.90 2.67
N ILE A 139 -8.72 29.89 2.96
CA ILE A 139 -9.10 28.77 3.81
C ILE A 139 -9.62 29.28 5.16
N GLU A 140 -8.86 30.13 5.85
CA GLU A 140 -9.25 30.65 7.17
C GLU A 140 -10.59 31.40 7.13
N LYS A 141 -10.82 32.23 6.10
CA LYS A 141 -12.10 32.92 5.90
C LYS A 141 -13.26 31.96 5.62
N LEU A 142 -13.01 30.91 4.84
CA LEU A 142 -14.02 29.90 4.53
C LEU A 142 -14.35 29.07 5.77
N GLU A 143 -13.35 28.66 6.55
CA GLU A 143 -13.56 27.94 7.81
C GLU A 143 -14.42 28.79 8.76
N GLU A 144 -14.03 30.04 9.00
CA GLU A 144 -14.77 30.99 9.84
C GLU A 144 -16.22 31.12 9.36
N LYS A 145 -16.43 31.28 8.04
CA LYS A 145 -17.77 31.47 7.49
C LYS A 145 -18.63 30.22 7.55
N VAL A 146 -18.05 29.04 7.33
CA VAL A 146 -18.74 27.75 7.49
C VAL A 146 -19.19 27.59 8.93
N SER A 147 -18.31 27.88 9.90
CA SER A 147 -18.64 27.80 11.32
C SER A 147 -19.69 28.81 11.75
N GLU A 148 -19.60 30.07 11.32
CA GLU A 148 -20.66 31.09 11.54
C GLU A 148 -22.01 30.59 11.04
N THR A 149 -22.03 30.03 9.83
CA THR A 149 -23.26 29.53 9.22
C THR A 149 -23.86 28.36 10.03
N MET A 150 -23.02 27.46 10.54
CA MET A 150 -23.47 26.37 11.43
C MET A 150 -24.01 26.91 12.77
N THR A 151 -23.36 27.93 13.35
CA THR A 151 -23.85 28.63 14.55
C THR A 151 -25.19 29.33 14.29
N GLU A 152 -25.36 29.98 13.13
CA GLU A 152 -26.64 30.61 12.74
C GLU A 152 -27.77 29.58 12.62
N PHE A 153 -27.47 28.36 12.15
CA PHE A 153 -28.42 27.25 12.17
C PHE A 153 -28.64 26.64 13.57
N GLY A 154 -27.81 27.00 14.55
CA GLY A 154 -27.84 26.47 15.91
C GLY A 154 -27.48 24.99 16.01
N GLN A 155 -26.87 24.41 14.98
CA GLN A 155 -26.57 22.98 14.92
C GLN A 155 -25.36 22.66 14.04
N VAL A 156 -24.62 21.64 14.45
CA VAL A 156 -23.54 21.04 13.65
C VAL A 156 -24.16 20.08 12.64
N THR A 157 -24.16 20.46 11.35
CA THR A 157 -24.56 19.57 10.25
C THR A 157 -23.39 18.71 9.77
N ILE A 158 -23.69 17.52 9.24
CA ILE A 158 -22.67 16.63 8.68
C ILE A 158 -22.04 17.21 7.43
N GLU A 159 -22.80 17.91 6.59
CA GLU A 159 -22.28 18.56 5.39
C GLU A 159 -21.30 19.69 5.74
N GLY A 160 -21.59 20.45 6.81
CA GLY A 160 -20.66 21.44 7.37
C GLY A 160 -19.36 20.80 7.87
N LEU A 161 -19.46 19.68 8.60
CA LEU A 161 -18.27 18.94 9.06
C LEU A 161 -17.44 18.36 7.92
N ILE A 162 -18.08 17.80 6.90
CA ILE A 162 -17.39 17.30 5.70
C ILE A 162 -16.62 18.44 5.02
N LEU A 163 -17.26 19.60 4.85
CA LEU A 163 -16.62 20.75 4.23
C LEU A 163 -15.45 21.26 5.07
N LEU A 164 -15.62 21.41 6.39
CA LEU A 164 -14.54 21.81 7.30
C LEU A 164 -13.38 20.81 7.29
N ALA A 165 -13.67 19.51 7.29
CA ALA A 165 -12.66 18.47 7.23
C ALA A 165 -11.85 18.50 5.93
N GLU A 166 -12.50 18.69 4.79
CA GLU A 166 -11.82 18.84 3.49
C GLU A 166 -11.01 20.13 3.40
N ILE A 167 -11.52 21.25 3.94
CA ILE A 167 -10.80 22.52 3.99
C ILE A 167 -9.55 22.41 4.88
N ASN A 168 -9.68 21.80 6.06
CA ASN A 168 -8.58 21.62 7.00
C ASN A 168 -7.43 20.81 6.36
N GLN A 169 -7.75 19.77 5.59
CA GLN A 169 -6.77 18.97 4.84
C GLN A 169 -5.99 19.79 3.79
N LEU A 170 -6.60 20.83 3.20
CA LEU A 170 -5.92 21.70 2.22
C LEU A 170 -4.94 22.67 2.85
N ARG A 171 -5.13 23.01 4.13
CA ARG A 171 -4.31 23.99 4.85
C ARG A 171 -2.89 23.46 5.09
N ASN A 172 -2.70 22.14 5.14
CA ASN A 172 -1.48 21.49 5.64
C ASN A 172 -1.02 22.06 7.01
N VAL A 173 -1.98 22.61 7.78
CA VAL A 173 -1.80 23.12 9.15
C VAL A 173 -2.66 22.24 10.05
N LEU A 174 -2.11 21.87 11.20
CA LEU A 174 -2.70 20.84 12.05
C LEU A 174 -3.79 21.33 12.99
N LEU A 175 -3.89 22.64 13.21
CA LEU A 175 -4.87 23.21 14.12
C LEU A 175 -5.88 24.04 13.35
N VAL A 176 -7.13 23.85 13.74
CA VAL A 176 -8.28 24.67 13.36
C VAL A 176 -8.11 26.06 13.98
N SER A 177 -8.68 27.11 13.37
CA SER A 177 -8.59 28.45 13.97
C SER A 177 -9.36 28.52 15.29
N GLU A 178 -8.87 29.31 16.24
CA GLU A 178 -9.57 29.51 17.53
C GLU A 178 -11.00 30.01 17.32
N ILE A 179 -11.24 30.84 16.30
CA ILE A 179 -12.57 31.38 15.97
C ILE A 179 -13.53 30.26 15.56
N VAL A 180 -13.09 29.35 14.67
CA VAL A 180 -13.88 28.19 14.26
C VAL A 180 -14.20 27.30 15.45
N ALA A 181 -13.19 27.07 16.30
CA ALA A 181 -13.33 26.27 17.50
C ALA A 181 -14.40 26.87 18.44
N GLU A 182 -14.32 28.17 18.75
CA GLU A 182 -15.30 28.87 19.57
C GLU A 182 -16.73 28.82 18.97
N LYS A 183 -16.86 28.93 17.64
CA LYS A 183 -18.16 28.91 16.95
C LYS A 183 -18.83 27.54 16.90
N LEU A 184 -18.05 26.49 16.70
CA LEU A 184 -18.57 25.12 16.77
C LEU A 184 -19.00 24.74 18.18
N ASP A 185 -18.35 25.30 19.19
CA ASP A 185 -18.65 25.08 20.59
C ASP A 185 -20.00 25.70 21.02
N GLU A 186 -20.43 26.77 20.33
CA GLU A 186 -21.75 27.40 20.46
C GLU A 186 -22.88 26.57 19.80
N SER A 187 -22.54 25.50 19.07
CA SER A 187 -23.48 24.67 18.33
C SER A 187 -23.61 23.29 18.96
N VAL A 188 -24.72 22.59 18.68
CA VAL A 188 -24.95 21.21 19.14
C VAL A 188 -25.12 20.25 17.97
N PHE A 189 -24.72 19.00 18.14
CA PHE A 189 -24.99 17.97 17.14
C PHE A 189 -26.48 17.68 17.10
N ASN A 190 -27.10 17.77 15.91
CA ASN A 190 -28.45 17.27 15.76
C ASN A 190 -28.46 15.73 15.64
N ALA A 191 -29.60 15.11 15.95
CA ALA A 191 -29.74 13.65 15.90
C ALA A 191 -29.52 13.05 14.50
N ARG A 192 -29.73 13.82 13.42
CA ARG A 192 -29.46 13.38 12.04
C ARG A 192 -27.94 13.28 11.81
N SER A 193 -27.16 14.27 12.23
CA SER A 193 -25.70 14.29 12.10
C SER A 193 -25.07 13.11 12.84
N LEU A 194 -25.47 12.85 14.09
CA LEU A 194 -24.96 11.70 14.85
C LEU A 194 -25.30 10.36 14.18
N LYS A 195 -26.52 10.22 13.63
CA LYS A 195 -26.89 9.02 12.86
C LYS A 195 -26.08 8.86 11.58
N MET A 196 -25.77 9.96 10.89
CA MET A 196 -24.94 9.93 9.68
C MET A 196 -23.47 9.62 10.01
N LEU A 197 -22.94 10.13 11.14
CA LEU A 197 -21.61 9.72 11.63
C LEU A 197 -21.58 8.22 11.97
N ALA A 198 -22.62 7.68 12.61
CA ALA A 198 -22.72 6.25 12.90
C ALA A 198 -22.77 5.42 11.61
N HIS A 199 -23.52 5.89 10.60
CA HIS A 199 -23.53 5.25 9.29
C HIS A 199 -22.14 5.25 8.63
N LEU A 200 -21.43 6.37 8.65
CA LEU A 200 -20.07 6.47 8.11
C LEU A 200 -19.09 5.57 8.88
N ASN A 201 -19.21 5.49 10.21
CA ASN A 201 -18.39 4.60 11.05
C ASN A 201 -18.60 3.11 10.74
N GLN A 202 -19.84 2.74 10.43
CA GLN A 202 -20.24 1.36 10.12
C GLN A 202 -20.12 1.02 8.63
N SER A 203 -19.77 1.99 7.79
CA SER A 203 -19.68 1.79 6.34
C SER A 203 -18.46 0.95 5.96
N ARG A 204 -18.67 0.09 4.96
CA ARG A 204 -17.61 -0.67 4.28
C ARG A 204 -17.18 -0.02 2.96
N ASP A 205 -17.82 1.08 2.55
CA ASP A 205 -17.36 1.83 1.38
C ASP A 205 -16.10 2.62 1.73
N ILE A 206 -15.06 2.43 0.94
CA ILE A 206 -13.74 3.02 1.19
C ILE A 206 -13.78 4.56 1.17
N ASN A 207 -14.64 5.17 0.36
CA ASN A 207 -14.73 6.63 0.26
C ASN A 207 -15.42 7.20 1.49
N GLU A 208 -16.46 6.53 1.98
CA GLU A 208 -17.18 6.92 3.20
C GLU A 208 -16.28 6.77 4.44
N GLN A 209 -15.49 5.69 4.52
CA GLN A 209 -14.49 5.51 5.57
C GLN A 209 -13.45 6.64 5.56
N ILE A 210 -12.91 6.98 4.38
CA ILE A 210 -11.95 8.07 4.22
C ILE A 210 -12.53 9.40 4.64
N LEU A 211 -13.77 9.68 4.22
CA LEU A 211 -14.48 10.87 4.63
C LEU A 211 -14.62 10.93 6.15
N PHE A 212 -14.93 9.80 6.78
CA PHE A 212 -15.04 9.73 8.22
C PHE A 212 -13.69 9.92 8.93
N HIS A 213 -12.61 9.34 8.43
CA HIS A 213 -11.26 9.63 8.91
C HIS A 213 -10.94 11.13 8.84
N LYS A 214 -11.30 11.83 7.75
CA LYS A 214 -11.11 13.29 7.66
C LYS A 214 -11.89 14.05 8.73
N ILE A 215 -13.12 13.62 9.02
CA ILE A 215 -13.95 14.23 10.07
C ILE A 215 -13.29 14.02 11.43
N ILE A 216 -12.80 12.81 11.73
CA ILE A 216 -12.10 12.55 13.00
C ILE A 216 -10.82 13.39 13.09
N ASP A 217 -10.01 13.47 12.01
CA ASP A 217 -8.82 14.32 11.96
C ASP A 217 -9.15 15.79 12.29
N PHE A 218 -10.24 16.29 11.71
CA PHE A 218 -10.74 17.63 12.00
C PHE A 218 -11.16 17.78 13.47
N MET A 219 -11.86 16.79 14.02
CA MET A 219 -12.29 16.81 15.42
C MET A 219 -11.11 16.71 16.41
N GLU A 220 -10.07 15.93 16.10
CA GLU A 220 -8.82 15.90 16.86
C GLU A 220 -8.17 17.29 16.88
N SER A 221 -8.04 17.92 15.71
CA SER A 221 -7.52 19.27 15.56
C SER A 221 -8.36 20.33 16.30
N TYR A 222 -9.68 20.22 16.23
CA TYR A 222 -10.61 21.06 16.98
C TYR A 222 -10.39 20.92 18.48
N GLN A 223 -10.26 19.68 18.96
CA GLN A 223 -9.98 19.42 20.37
C GLN A 223 -8.62 19.97 20.80
N GLU A 224 -7.55 19.70 20.06
CA GLU A 224 -6.23 20.25 20.38
C GLU A 224 -6.24 21.78 20.42
N THR A 225 -7.05 22.42 19.57
CA THR A 225 -7.20 23.89 19.57
C THR A 225 -7.84 24.39 20.87
N ILE A 226 -8.89 23.74 21.37
CA ILE A 226 -9.50 24.17 22.66
C ILE A 226 -8.61 23.82 23.85
N ASP A 227 -7.90 22.70 23.81
CA ASP A 227 -7.01 22.25 24.89
C ASP A 227 -5.75 23.13 24.99
N ASN A 228 -5.31 23.72 23.87
CA ASN A 228 -4.21 24.67 23.82
C ASN A 228 -4.64 26.13 24.06
N ALA A 229 -5.95 26.41 24.17
CA ALA A 229 -6.43 27.76 24.48
C ALA A 229 -5.91 28.21 25.86
N SER A 230 -5.64 29.51 26.01
CA SER A 230 -5.15 30.06 27.29
C SER A 230 -6.08 29.69 28.46
N PRO A 231 -5.57 29.49 29.70
CA PRO A 231 -6.40 29.11 30.85
C PRO A 231 -7.60 30.04 31.08
N ASP A 232 -7.44 31.35 30.85
CA ASP A 232 -8.53 32.33 30.96
C ASP A 232 -9.66 32.05 29.96
N LYS A 233 -9.32 31.70 28.71
CA LYS A 233 -10.30 31.31 27.68
C LYS A 233 -10.98 29.99 28.01
N GLN A 234 -10.24 29.00 28.51
CA GLN A 234 -10.82 27.73 28.95
C GLN A 234 -11.80 27.93 30.11
N GLN A 235 -11.45 28.79 31.06
CA GLN A 235 -12.31 29.12 32.19
C GLN A 235 -13.56 29.89 31.76
N ASP A 236 -13.41 30.88 30.87
CA ASP A 236 -14.51 31.65 30.31
C ASP A 236 -15.46 30.76 29.49
N ARG A 237 -14.92 29.84 28.68
CA ARG A 237 -15.67 28.80 27.97
C ARG A 237 -16.48 27.93 28.94
N ALA A 238 -15.85 27.39 29.98
CA ALA A 238 -16.51 26.57 30.98
C ALA A 238 -17.64 27.34 31.72
N MET A 239 -17.48 28.65 31.92
CA MET A 239 -18.52 29.51 32.48
C MET A 239 -19.67 29.79 31.51
N ARG A 240 -19.38 29.99 30.22
CA ARG A 240 -20.37 30.32 29.19
C ARG A 240 -21.29 29.14 28.85
N LEU A 241 -20.73 27.94 28.68
CA LEU A 241 -21.46 26.78 28.16
C LEU A 241 -22.05 25.88 29.24
N GLY A 242 -21.64 26.07 30.50
CA GLY A 242 -21.85 25.05 31.53
C GLY A 242 -20.97 23.82 31.25
N TYR A 243 -20.79 22.97 32.26
CA TYR A 243 -19.77 21.92 32.23
C TYR A 243 -20.01 20.76 31.23
N ARG A 244 -21.11 20.72 30.43
CA ARG A 244 -21.51 19.49 29.69
C ARG A 244 -22.28 19.65 28.36
N ASP A 245 -22.43 20.83 27.78
CA ASP A 245 -23.29 21.01 26.60
C ASP A 245 -22.54 21.43 25.32
N SER A 246 -21.22 21.25 25.26
CA SER A 246 -20.47 21.57 24.03
C SER A 246 -20.68 20.54 22.92
N SER A 247 -20.51 20.95 21.66
CA SER A 247 -20.43 20.02 20.53
C SER A 247 -19.33 18.97 20.70
N LEU A 248 -18.21 19.35 21.30
CA LEU A 248 -17.09 18.43 21.53
C LEU A 248 -17.45 17.34 22.55
N ASP A 249 -18.13 17.68 23.64
CA ASP A 249 -18.61 16.71 24.63
C ASP A 249 -19.64 15.75 24.03
N GLN A 250 -20.56 16.26 23.20
CA GLN A 250 -21.54 15.42 22.50
C GLN A 250 -20.89 14.46 21.51
N PHE A 251 -19.86 14.92 20.78
CA PHE A 251 -19.09 14.07 19.89
C PHE A 251 -18.31 13.02 20.68
N GLU A 252 -17.65 13.38 21.78
CA GLU A 252 -16.95 12.43 22.65
C GLU A 252 -17.90 11.36 23.21
N ASP A 253 -19.03 11.75 23.79
CA ASP A 253 -20.05 10.82 24.30
C ASP A 253 -20.53 9.87 23.18
N TRP A 254 -20.67 10.39 21.96
CA TRP A 254 -21.00 9.60 20.78
C TRP A 254 -19.87 8.63 20.41
N VAL A 255 -18.61 9.09 20.41
CA VAL A 255 -17.43 8.25 20.11
C VAL A 255 -17.31 7.10 21.11
N TRP A 256 -17.51 7.35 22.40
CA TRP A 256 -17.51 6.31 23.44
C TRP A 256 -18.49 5.17 23.16
N VAL A 257 -19.66 5.48 22.60
CA VAL A 257 -20.69 4.50 22.26
C VAL A 257 -20.39 3.81 20.92
N GLU A 258 -19.93 4.56 19.93
CA GLU A 258 -19.77 4.05 18.56
C GLU A 258 -18.41 3.41 18.26
N GLN A 259 -17.38 3.63 19.08
CA GLN A 259 -16.06 3.02 18.87
C GLN A 259 -16.15 1.49 18.72
N GLU A 260 -16.94 0.82 19.57
CA GLU A 260 -17.13 -0.63 19.54
C GLU A 260 -17.92 -1.12 18.30
N ASN A 261 -18.60 -0.21 17.59
CA ASN A 261 -19.38 -0.50 16.38
C ASN A 261 -18.61 -0.17 15.09
N SER A 262 -17.33 0.19 15.19
CA SER A 262 -16.51 0.56 14.02
C SER A 262 -16.45 -0.57 13.00
N ALA A 263 -16.61 -0.25 11.72
CA ALA A 263 -16.62 -1.25 10.64
C ALA A 263 -15.29 -1.99 10.48
N ASN A 264 -14.19 -1.39 10.94
CA ASN A 264 -12.84 -1.93 10.81
C ASN A 264 -11.92 -1.42 11.92
N TYR A 265 -10.73 -2.03 12.00
CA TYR A 265 -9.71 -1.71 12.99
C TYR A 265 -9.24 -0.26 12.96
N PHE A 266 -9.09 0.36 11.78
CA PHE A 266 -8.55 1.71 11.72
C PHE A 266 -9.53 2.76 12.20
N LEU A 267 -10.82 2.61 11.90
CA LEU A 267 -11.83 3.49 12.46
C LEU A 267 -11.89 3.35 13.99
N ASP A 268 -11.87 2.11 14.51
CA ASP A 268 -11.78 1.85 15.96
C ASP A 268 -10.56 2.57 16.57
N ARG A 269 -9.37 2.39 15.97
CA ARG A 269 -8.14 3.00 16.49
C ARG A 269 -8.09 4.50 16.32
N HIS A 270 -8.75 5.06 15.30
CA HIS A 270 -8.84 6.50 15.11
C HIS A 270 -9.72 7.15 16.17
N LEU A 271 -10.91 6.58 16.38
CA LEU A 271 -11.84 7.00 17.41
C LEU A 271 -11.23 6.86 18.80
N LYS A 272 -10.50 5.77 19.04
CA LYS A 272 -9.74 5.60 20.27
C LYS A 272 -8.61 6.63 20.41
N ASN A 273 -7.96 7.03 19.32
CA ASN A 273 -6.95 8.10 19.37
C ASN A 273 -7.59 9.44 19.79
N PHE A 274 -8.76 9.76 19.24
CA PHE A 274 -9.54 10.93 19.63
C PHE A 274 -9.88 10.90 21.14
N LEU A 275 -10.36 9.76 21.67
CA LEU A 275 -10.62 9.61 23.11
C LEU A 275 -9.33 9.73 23.95
N ASP A 276 -8.24 9.10 23.51
CA ASP A 276 -6.95 9.11 24.20
C ASP A 276 -6.37 10.54 24.31
N LEU A 277 -6.59 11.40 23.32
CA LEU A 277 -6.16 12.82 23.37
C LEU A 277 -6.81 13.54 24.55
N ARG A 278 -8.10 13.27 24.81
CA ARG A 278 -8.86 13.87 25.91
C ARG A 278 -8.45 13.32 27.27
N GLU A 279 -8.40 11.99 27.39
CA GLU A 279 -7.99 11.33 28.62
C GLU A 279 -6.55 11.67 28.99
N GLY A 280 -5.72 11.92 27.99
CA GLY A 280 -4.30 12.14 28.12
C GLY A 280 -3.90 13.26 29.09
N LEU A 281 -4.76 14.26 29.30
CA LEU A 281 -4.53 15.29 30.32
C LEU A 281 -4.47 14.74 31.75
N TRP A 282 -5.01 13.53 31.98
CA TRP A 282 -5.21 12.94 33.30
C TRP A 282 -4.69 11.51 33.44
N ASN A 283 -4.29 10.86 32.35
CA ASN A 283 -4.01 9.41 32.32
C ASN A 283 -2.50 9.07 32.39
N ASP A 284 -1.89 9.24 33.57
CA ASP A 284 -0.51 8.81 33.87
C ASP A 284 -0.31 7.27 33.77
N HIS A 285 -1.37 6.51 33.50
CA HIS A 285 -1.34 5.04 33.46
C HIS A 285 -1.00 4.45 32.09
N LYS A 286 -1.02 5.24 31.01
CA LYS A 286 -0.70 4.74 29.66
C LYS A 286 0.77 4.33 29.60
N ILE A 287 1.06 3.15 29.05
CA ILE A 287 2.43 2.62 28.95
C ILE A 287 3.28 3.59 28.12
N GLY A 288 4.35 4.10 28.73
CA GLY A 288 5.25 5.08 28.10
C GLY A 288 4.79 6.53 28.19
N ALA A 289 3.66 6.84 28.85
CA ALA A 289 3.23 8.21 29.11
C ALA A 289 4.34 9.01 29.82
N ILE A 290 4.47 10.28 29.42
CA ILE A 290 5.52 11.17 29.87
C ILE A 290 4.91 12.19 30.82
N SER A 291 4.87 11.83 32.11
CA SER A 291 4.29 12.69 33.14
C SER A 291 4.93 14.09 33.16
N GLY A 292 4.10 15.11 33.29
CA GLY A 292 4.54 16.51 33.34
C GLY A 292 4.85 17.15 31.99
N VAL A 293 4.41 16.52 30.89
CA VAL A 293 4.52 17.05 29.51
C VAL A 293 3.13 17.30 28.96
N PRO A 294 2.83 18.50 28.44
CA PRO A 294 1.59 18.74 27.69
C PRO A 294 1.48 17.74 26.54
N GLY A 295 0.38 16.99 26.47
CA GLY A 295 0.21 15.90 25.50
C GLY A 295 1.13 14.70 25.72
N GLY A 296 1.80 14.58 26.88
CA GLY A 296 2.77 13.52 27.22
C GLY A 296 2.24 12.08 27.15
N SER A 297 0.92 11.94 27.10
CA SER A 297 0.14 10.71 27.01
C SER A 297 -0.41 10.44 25.60
N SER A 298 -0.29 11.40 24.67
CA SER A 298 -0.63 11.19 23.27
C SER A 298 0.33 10.17 22.65
N ASP A 299 -0.19 9.29 21.78
CA ASP A 299 0.64 8.27 21.14
C ASP A 299 1.75 8.89 20.28
N THR A 300 1.48 10.03 19.62
CA THR A 300 2.48 10.82 18.90
C THR A 300 3.67 11.18 19.80
N THR A 301 3.39 11.69 21.00
CA THR A 301 4.42 12.14 21.94
C THR A 301 5.19 10.94 22.48
N ILE A 302 4.49 9.91 22.97
CA ILE A 302 5.14 8.69 23.47
C ILE A 302 6.06 8.08 22.40
N TYR A 303 5.57 8.00 21.16
CA TYR A 303 6.34 7.45 20.05
C TYR A 303 7.57 8.30 19.71
N THR A 304 7.41 9.62 19.65
CA THR A 304 8.52 10.50 19.29
C THR A 304 9.62 10.48 20.35
N PHE A 305 9.25 10.52 21.63
CA PHE A 305 10.20 10.52 22.72
C PHE A 305 10.94 9.19 22.88
N SER A 306 10.27 8.05 22.64
CA SER A 306 10.94 6.73 22.63
C SER A 306 11.97 6.61 21.51
N HIS A 307 11.85 7.41 20.44
CA HIS A 307 12.75 7.40 19.29
C HIS A 307 13.64 8.65 19.18
N LEU A 308 13.71 9.49 20.22
CA LEU A 308 14.29 10.83 20.11
C LEU A 308 15.80 10.82 19.80
N SER A 309 16.56 9.93 20.45
CA SER A 309 17.99 9.75 20.19
C SER A 309 18.27 9.22 18.78
N LEU A 310 17.44 8.31 18.28
CA LEU A 310 17.53 7.82 16.90
C LEU A 310 17.25 8.96 15.92
N SER A 311 16.16 9.69 16.13
CA SER A 311 15.77 10.84 15.31
C SER A 311 16.86 11.90 15.23
N HIS A 312 17.47 12.27 16.37
CA HIS A 312 18.59 13.22 16.40
C HIS A 312 19.78 12.77 15.54
N ARG A 313 20.19 11.50 15.65
CA ARG A 313 21.29 10.94 14.82
C ARG A 313 20.94 10.93 13.33
N LEU A 314 19.71 10.54 12.97
CA LEU A 314 19.27 10.52 11.58
C LEU A 314 19.18 11.93 10.98
N ARG A 315 18.67 12.91 11.74
CA ARG A 315 18.65 14.32 11.36
C ARG A 315 20.07 14.84 11.09
N LEU A 316 21.01 14.53 11.99
CA LEU A 316 22.43 14.86 11.82
C LEU A 316 23.06 14.20 10.59
N GLY A 317 22.80 12.92 10.36
CA GLY A 317 23.31 12.19 9.20
C GLY A 317 22.81 12.76 7.87
N LEU A 318 21.56 13.24 7.85
CA LEU A 318 20.93 13.88 6.68
C LEU A 318 21.20 15.38 6.56
N GLY A 319 21.78 16.02 7.59
CA GLY A 319 21.93 17.48 7.65
C GLY A 319 20.60 18.23 7.74
N ILE A 320 19.59 17.63 8.37
CA ILE A 320 18.28 18.25 8.59
C ILE A 320 18.31 19.05 9.89
N ASN A 321 18.34 20.37 9.74
CA ASN A 321 18.33 21.33 10.85
C ASN A 321 16.96 22.03 11.02
N GLU A 322 15.99 21.77 10.14
CA GLU A 322 14.70 22.46 10.18
C GLU A 322 13.77 21.94 11.29
N GLY A 323 13.18 22.89 12.02
CA GLY A 323 12.18 22.65 13.06
C GLY A 323 12.69 21.95 14.32
N PHE A 324 11.79 21.78 15.29
CA PHE A 324 12.12 21.21 16.60
C PHE A 324 12.18 19.68 16.52
N PRO A 325 13.28 19.01 16.94
CA PRO A 325 13.43 17.55 16.79
C PRO A 325 12.31 16.70 17.42
N VAL A 326 11.68 17.21 18.48
CA VAL A 326 10.55 16.56 19.18
C VAL A 326 9.26 16.63 18.37
N ILE A 327 9.06 17.70 17.61
CA ILE A 327 7.85 17.90 16.79
C ILE A 327 8.08 17.37 15.38
N ASN A 328 9.33 17.44 14.92
CA ASN A 328 9.73 17.13 13.56
C ASN A 328 10.75 15.97 13.53
N PRO A 329 10.41 14.78 14.06
CA PRO A 329 11.37 13.70 14.10
C PRO A 329 11.65 13.15 12.69
N VAL A 330 12.84 12.58 12.50
CA VAL A 330 13.16 11.77 11.33
C VAL A 330 13.28 10.33 11.77
N LEU A 331 12.45 9.45 11.23
CA LEU A 331 12.35 8.06 11.68
C LEU A 331 12.43 7.10 10.49
N PRO A 332 12.97 5.89 10.66
CA PRO A 332 12.87 4.85 9.64
C PRO A 332 11.40 4.58 9.34
N ILE A 333 11.02 4.55 8.07
CA ILE A 333 9.65 4.19 7.67
C ILE A 333 9.60 2.85 6.96
N ALA A 334 10.71 2.38 6.40
CA ALA A 334 10.88 1.09 5.75
C ALA A 334 12.40 0.82 5.58
N PRO A 335 12.83 -0.40 5.24
CA PRO A 335 14.22 -0.68 4.96
C PRO A 335 14.74 0.21 3.83
N GLY A 336 15.77 1.02 4.12
CA GLY A 336 16.36 1.95 3.16
C GLY A 336 15.62 3.29 3.01
N TYR A 337 14.62 3.60 3.85
CA TYR A 337 13.84 4.85 3.77
C TYR A 337 13.59 5.49 5.13
N LEU A 338 13.67 6.82 5.15
CA LEU A 338 13.47 7.67 6.34
C LEU A 338 12.31 8.63 6.08
N GLY A 339 11.40 8.77 7.02
CA GLY A 339 10.32 9.74 7.02
C GLY A 339 10.65 10.92 7.91
N TYR A 340 10.51 12.13 7.40
CA TYR A 340 10.44 13.35 8.22
C TYR A 340 8.99 13.65 8.51
N TYR A 341 8.73 13.71 9.81
CA TYR A 341 7.42 14.01 10.34
C TYR A 341 7.34 15.48 10.73
N LYS A 342 6.12 16.01 10.77
CA LYS A 342 5.80 17.31 11.35
C LYS A 342 4.51 17.11 12.14
N ASP A 343 4.58 17.29 13.45
CA ASP A 343 3.45 17.11 14.36
C ASP A 343 2.79 15.72 14.19
N GLY A 344 3.62 14.68 14.08
CA GLY A 344 3.16 13.30 13.91
C GLY A 344 2.69 12.92 12.50
N GLN A 345 2.61 13.86 11.55
CA GLN A 345 2.27 13.58 10.15
C GLN A 345 3.50 13.42 9.28
N LEU A 346 3.50 12.43 8.38
CA LEU A 346 4.60 12.25 7.41
C LEU A 346 4.54 13.34 6.33
N VAL A 347 5.62 14.11 6.19
CA VAL A 347 5.70 15.25 5.24
C VAL A 347 6.72 15.04 4.14
N LYS A 348 7.89 14.50 4.46
CA LYS A 348 8.96 14.25 3.47
C LYS A 348 9.56 12.87 3.67
N ILE A 349 10.11 12.31 2.61
CA ILE A 349 10.74 10.99 2.63
C ILE A 349 12.12 11.11 2.03
N TYR A 350 13.08 10.41 2.63
CA TYR A 350 14.47 10.37 2.20
C TYR A 350 14.89 8.93 1.99
N LYS A 351 15.77 8.70 1.01
CA LYS A 351 16.50 7.44 0.94
C LYS A 351 17.52 7.40 2.09
N TYR A 352 17.61 6.27 2.78
CA TYR A 352 18.59 6.06 3.84
C TYR A 352 20.00 6.07 3.23
N PRO A 353 20.88 7.02 3.61
CA PRO A 353 22.26 7.03 3.13
C PRO A 353 23.03 5.85 3.74
N GLU A 354 23.81 5.10 2.94
CA GLU A 354 24.61 3.96 3.43
C GLU A 354 25.50 4.33 4.63
N ASN A 355 26.04 5.55 4.63
CA ASN A 355 26.93 6.05 5.68
C ASN A 355 26.25 7.07 6.61
N CYS A 356 24.92 7.02 6.76
CA CYS A 356 24.16 8.00 7.55
C CYS A 356 24.66 8.10 9.00
N GLU A 357 24.79 6.95 9.67
CA GLU A 357 25.24 6.90 11.07
C GLU A 357 26.70 7.31 11.23
N GLU A 358 27.57 6.89 10.30
CA GLU A 358 28.99 7.26 10.30
C GLU A 358 29.16 8.76 10.10
N THR A 359 28.37 9.34 9.19
CA THR A 359 28.35 10.79 8.92
C THR A 359 27.86 11.56 10.14
N ALA A 360 26.78 11.10 10.77
CA ALA A 360 26.27 11.68 12.02
C ALA A 360 27.37 11.66 13.09
N ARG A 361 27.96 10.48 13.35
CA ARG A 361 29.01 10.32 14.36
C ARG A 361 30.25 11.16 14.09
N ALA A 362 30.68 11.25 12.84
CA ALA A 362 31.82 12.09 12.45
C ALA A 362 31.54 13.57 12.76
N ARG A 363 30.33 14.06 12.47
CA ARG A 363 29.91 15.43 12.81
C ARG A 363 29.85 15.65 14.31
N GLU A 364 29.23 14.74 15.06
CA GLU A 364 29.17 14.81 16.52
C GLU A 364 30.56 14.92 17.13
N LEU A 365 31.52 14.10 16.69
CA LEU A 365 32.89 14.15 17.19
C LEU A 365 33.58 15.49 16.92
N VAL A 366 33.26 16.16 15.81
CA VAL A 366 33.77 17.52 15.53
C VAL A 366 33.20 18.51 16.53
N TYR A 367 31.90 18.46 16.83
CA TYR A 367 31.27 19.37 17.79
C TYR A 367 31.75 19.09 19.22
N ILE A 368 31.83 17.82 19.62
CA ILE A 368 32.29 17.40 20.96
C ILE A 368 33.74 17.87 21.20
N LYS A 369 34.62 17.73 20.21
CA LYS A 369 36.01 18.21 20.31
C LYS A 369 36.13 19.73 20.44
N ALA A 370 35.10 20.47 20.04
CA ALA A 370 35.05 21.93 20.18
C ALA A 370 34.58 22.38 21.57
N ASN A 371 34.05 21.48 22.40
CA ASN A 371 33.65 21.80 23.77
C ASN A 371 34.85 22.16 24.63
N ASN A 372 34.65 23.05 25.61
CA ASN A 372 35.66 23.34 26.61
C ASN A 372 35.72 22.19 27.64
N PRO A 373 36.88 21.57 27.90
CA PRO A 373 37.00 20.47 28.87
C PRO A 373 36.53 20.82 30.29
N ALA A 374 36.58 22.11 30.68
CA ALA A 374 36.13 22.56 31.99
C ALA A 374 34.61 22.44 32.17
N ASP A 375 33.84 22.33 31.09
CA ASP A 375 32.38 22.24 31.10
C ASP A 375 31.88 20.79 31.13
N GLU A 376 32.78 19.79 31.05
CA GLU A 376 32.41 18.36 31.08
C GLU A 376 31.85 17.89 32.42
N TYR A 377 31.89 18.73 33.47
CA TYR A 377 31.25 18.41 34.76
C TYR A 377 29.75 18.13 34.62
N ILE A 378 29.09 18.72 33.61
CA ILE A 378 27.66 18.52 33.36
C ILE A 378 27.29 17.05 33.14
N TYR A 379 28.20 16.26 32.55
CA TYR A 379 27.94 14.83 32.37
C TYR A 379 27.88 14.08 33.70
N TYR A 380 28.60 14.53 34.73
CA TYR A 380 28.47 13.96 36.07
C TYR A 380 27.08 14.27 36.63
N ASP A 381 26.65 15.53 36.58
CA ASP A 381 25.35 15.96 37.11
C ASP A 381 24.17 15.25 36.43
N LEU A 382 24.22 15.11 35.09
CA LEU A 382 23.19 14.42 34.31
C LEU A 382 23.16 12.91 34.55
N ASN A 383 24.29 12.28 34.89
CA ASN A 383 24.37 10.85 35.18
C ASN A 383 24.10 10.51 36.65
N MET A 384 23.97 11.51 37.53
CA MET A 384 23.65 11.25 38.92
C MET A 384 22.19 10.75 39.02
N PRO A 385 21.91 9.68 39.77
CA PRO A 385 20.54 9.29 40.05
C PRO A 385 19.85 10.39 40.86
N VAL A 386 18.58 10.65 40.57
CA VAL A 386 17.78 11.63 41.32
C VAL A 386 17.30 10.98 42.61
N PHE A 387 18.07 11.13 43.70
CA PHE A 387 17.75 10.57 45.02
C PHE A 387 16.89 11.53 45.86
N TYR A 388 15.77 11.05 46.40
CA TYR A 388 14.99 11.78 47.40
C TYR A 388 14.69 10.93 48.64
N THR A 389 14.76 11.57 49.81
CA THR A 389 14.67 10.93 51.13
C THR A 389 13.24 10.55 51.55
N SER A 390 12.20 10.95 50.81
CA SER A 390 10.81 10.66 51.16
C SER A 390 9.84 10.77 49.97
N GLY A 391 9.14 9.68 49.66
CA GLY A 391 8.15 9.55 48.57
C GLY A 391 8.71 8.70 47.42
N GLY A 392 7.89 7.83 46.84
CA GLY A 392 8.33 6.82 45.86
C GLY A 392 9.01 7.38 44.59
N ASN A 393 9.68 6.51 43.84
CA ASN A 393 10.37 6.83 42.59
C ASN A 393 9.36 7.16 41.46
N HIS A 394 8.71 8.33 41.54
CA HIS A 394 7.85 8.80 40.45
C HIS A 394 8.71 9.26 39.26
N PRO A 395 8.44 8.81 38.02
CA PRO A 395 9.24 9.15 36.83
C PRO A 395 9.42 10.67 36.62
N SER A 396 8.37 11.46 36.86
CA SER A 396 8.43 12.94 36.70
C SER A 396 9.50 13.62 37.55
N ARG A 397 10.03 12.97 38.59
CA ARG A 397 11.13 13.54 39.39
C ARG A 397 12.42 13.70 38.59
N GLY A 398 12.60 12.91 37.54
CA GLY A 398 13.70 13.11 36.59
C GLY A 398 13.66 14.47 35.91
N LEU A 399 12.50 15.16 35.86
CA LEU A 399 12.38 16.54 35.35
C LEU A 399 13.27 17.52 36.10
N ASN A 400 13.64 17.25 37.35
CA ASN A 400 14.52 18.14 38.13
C ASN A 400 15.90 18.30 37.48
N ARG A 401 16.32 17.37 36.62
CA ARG A 401 17.54 17.51 35.80
C ARG A 401 17.45 18.63 34.76
N LEU A 402 16.26 19.12 34.41
CA LEU A 402 16.12 20.32 33.57
C LEU A 402 16.78 21.53 34.24
N GLN A 403 16.70 21.65 35.57
CA GLN A 403 17.36 22.74 36.28
C GLN A 403 18.88 22.69 36.10
N ASP A 404 19.48 21.49 36.18
CA ASP A 404 20.92 21.32 35.95
C ASP A 404 21.30 21.76 34.51
N VAL A 405 20.49 21.41 33.52
CA VAL A 405 20.71 21.82 32.12
C VAL A 405 20.57 23.35 31.96
N TRP A 406 19.59 23.97 32.63
CA TRP A 406 19.35 25.41 32.57
C TRP A 406 20.45 26.21 33.27
N ASP A 407 20.82 25.82 34.49
CA ASP A 407 21.91 26.45 35.25
C ASP A 407 23.23 26.36 34.48
N PHE A 408 23.50 25.20 33.86
CA PHE A 408 24.65 25.02 32.98
C PHE A 408 24.59 25.94 31.76
N SER A 409 23.42 26.10 31.15
CA SER A 409 23.24 26.96 29.98
C SER A 409 23.41 28.44 30.31
N ASP A 410 22.91 28.89 31.45
CA ASP A 410 23.15 30.24 31.97
C ASP A 410 24.63 30.48 32.27
N HIS A 411 25.30 29.48 32.83
CA HIS A 411 26.75 29.50 33.03
C HIS A 411 27.50 29.66 31.70
N LEU A 412 27.17 28.88 30.66
CA LEU A 412 27.78 29.00 29.33
C LEU A 412 27.56 30.40 28.75
N LYS A 413 26.33 30.91 28.83
CA LYS A 413 25.95 32.24 28.33
C LYS A 413 26.73 33.37 29.04
N ALA A 414 26.88 33.29 30.36
CA ALA A 414 27.66 34.26 31.14
C ALA A 414 29.14 34.33 30.73
N HIS A 415 29.66 33.24 30.14
CA HIS A 415 31.04 33.14 29.67
C HIS A 415 31.17 33.24 28.14
N ALA A 416 30.07 33.54 27.42
CA ALA A 416 30.01 33.57 25.95
C ALA A 416 30.56 32.28 25.30
N ARG A 417 30.23 31.12 25.89
CA ARG A 417 30.60 29.79 25.40
C ARG A 417 29.40 29.08 24.82
N ASP A 418 29.67 28.16 23.90
CA ASP A 418 28.72 27.20 23.36
C ASP A 418 29.11 25.79 23.83
N PHE A 419 28.14 24.87 23.86
CA PHE A 419 28.39 23.48 24.22
C PHE A 419 27.48 22.55 23.40
N TYR A 420 28.05 21.42 22.95
CA TYR A 420 27.33 20.33 22.30
C TYR A 420 27.31 19.11 23.24
N PHE A 421 26.13 18.65 23.63
CA PHE A 421 25.98 17.49 24.51
C PHE A 421 26.31 16.19 23.78
N ASP A 422 27.26 15.43 24.34
CA ASP A 422 27.60 14.09 23.89
C ASP A 422 26.64 13.09 24.55
N LEU A 423 25.59 12.70 23.82
CA LEU A 423 24.57 11.80 24.34
C LEU A 423 25.13 10.40 24.65
N SER A 424 26.28 10.01 24.08
CA SER A 424 26.92 8.71 24.39
C SER A 424 27.59 8.68 25.76
N ARG A 425 27.82 9.84 26.37
CA ARG A 425 28.36 10.00 27.73
C ARG A 425 27.26 10.13 28.78
N ILE A 426 26.01 10.09 28.38
CA ILE A 426 24.84 10.25 29.26
C ILE A 426 24.08 8.93 29.24
N ASP A 427 23.80 8.37 30.41
CA ASP A 427 22.87 7.28 30.55
C ASP A 427 21.45 7.81 30.32
N VAL A 428 21.02 7.79 29.05
CA VAL A 428 19.69 8.27 28.65
C VAL A 428 18.55 7.46 29.29
N SER A 429 18.82 6.27 29.82
CA SER A 429 17.80 5.42 30.46
C SER A 429 17.37 5.93 31.84
N ILE A 430 18.20 6.75 32.48
CA ILE A 430 17.88 7.38 33.78
C ILE A 430 17.38 8.82 33.64
N LEU A 431 17.43 9.39 32.43
CA LEU A 431 16.92 10.72 32.16
C LEU A 431 15.40 10.70 31.97
N HIS A 432 14.75 11.76 32.45
CA HIS A 432 13.38 12.03 32.02
C HIS A 432 13.37 12.36 30.52
N PRO A 433 12.39 11.88 29.73
CA PRO A 433 12.35 12.13 28.29
C PRO A 433 12.41 13.62 27.92
N MET A 434 11.85 14.51 28.75
CA MET A 434 11.97 15.96 28.52
C MET A 434 13.36 16.53 28.70
N VAL A 435 14.16 15.96 29.59
CA VAL A 435 15.56 16.38 29.77
C VAL A 435 16.31 16.02 28.50
N LEU A 436 16.13 14.79 27.99
CA LEU A 436 16.71 14.37 26.72
C LEU A 436 16.28 15.27 25.55
N ALA A 437 15.00 15.65 25.50
CA ALA A 437 14.50 16.60 24.50
C ALA A 437 15.11 17.99 24.58
N ASP A 438 15.31 18.54 25.79
CA ASP A 438 15.99 19.83 25.97
C ASP A 438 17.46 19.75 25.53
N LEU A 439 18.16 18.66 25.88
CA LEU A 439 19.54 18.40 25.44
C LEU A 439 19.65 18.35 23.91
N ILE A 440 18.77 17.60 23.25
CA ILE A 440 18.72 17.49 21.78
C ILE A 440 18.36 18.83 21.12
N THR A 441 17.43 19.57 21.70
CA THR A 441 17.07 20.91 21.21
C THR A 441 18.26 21.86 21.30
N ARG A 442 19.03 21.82 22.39
CA ARG A 442 20.26 22.62 22.52
C ARG A 442 21.34 22.19 21.54
N ASN A 443 21.49 20.89 21.28
CA ASN A 443 22.37 20.39 20.22
C ASN A 443 21.96 20.92 18.84
N GLN A 444 20.66 20.93 18.52
CA GLN A 444 20.16 21.52 17.28
C GLN A 444 20.49 23.01 17.19
N GLN A 445 20.22 23.77 18.26
CA GLN A 445 20.56 25.20 18.31
C GLN A 445 22.07 25.45 18.18
N TYR A 446 22.92 24.58 18.73
CA TYR A 446 24.37 24.63 18.55
C TYR A 446 24.73 24.47 17.06
N ILE A 447 24.18 23.46 16.40
CA ILE A 447 24.43 23.18 14.98
C ILE A 447 23.99 24.37 14.12
N ASP A 448 22.79 24.90 14.36
CA ASP A 448 22.24 26.04 13.62
C ASP A 448 23.15 27.27 13.70
N ARG A 449 23.79 27.51 14.87
CA ARG A 449 24.76 28.60 15.06
C ARG A 449 26.09 28.35 14.34
N LYS A 450 26.55 27.10 14.27
CA LYS A 450 27.87 26.77 13.68
C LYS A 450 27.84 26.60 12.17
N GLU A 451 26.76 26.07 11.63
CA GLU A 451 26.68 25.67 10.21
C GLU A 451 25.69 26.50 9.41
N GLY A 452 24.80 27.24 10.07
CA GLY A 452 23.68 27.90 9.41
C GLY A 452 22.71 26.88 8.82
N LYS A 453 22.06 27.25 7.71
CA LYS A 453 21.20 26.32 6.95
C LYS A 453 22.09 25.38 6.14
N ALA A 454 22.36 24.20 6.70
CA ALA A 454 23.02 23.12 5.97
C ALA A 454 22.18 22.73 4.73
N PRO A 455 22.82 22.31 3.63
CA PRO A 455 22.10 21.68 2.54
C PRO A 455 21.47 20.39 3.06
N THR A 456 20.14 20.33 3.03
CA THR A 456 19.39 19.13 3.38
C THR A 456 19.55 18.08 2.29
N ALA A 457 19.61 16.81 2.68
CA ALA A 457 19.44 15.70 1.74
C ALA A 457 18.22 15.95 0.83
N GLY A 458 18.33 15.59 -0.45
CA GLY A 458 17.20 15.68 -1.38
C GLY A 458 16.10 14.74 -0.92
N ALA A 459 14.94 15.28 -0.56
CA ALA A 459 13.75 14.47 -0.36
C ALA A 459 13.37 13.78 -1.68
N LEU A 460 12.82 12.59 -1.59
CA LEU A 460 12.21 11.91 -2.73
C LEU A 460 11.02 12.73 -3.22
N ASP A 461 10.89 12.86 -4.54
CA ASP A 461 9.68 13.41 -5.14
C ASP A 461 8.48 12.50 -4.84
N MET A 462 7.29 13.08 -4.72
CA MET A 462 6.08 12.33 -4.39
C MET A 462 5.79 11.25 -5.45
N LYS A 463 6.10 11.51 -6.72
CA LYS A 463 5.94 10.53 -7.80
C LYS A 463 6.89 9.34 -7.63
N ASP A 464 8.13 9.60 -7.22
CA ASP A 464 9.09 8.52 -6.96
C ASP A 464 8.71 7.73 -5.73
N TYR A 465 8.18 8.39 -4.70
CA TYR A 465 7.63 7.71 -3.54
C TYR A 465 6.41 6.84 -3.88
N GLN A 466 5.47 7.33 -4.70
CA GLN A 466 4.32 6.54 -5.15
C GLN A 466 4.77 5.27 -5.89
N LYS A 467 5.84 5.32 -6.69
CA LYS A 467 6.42 4.13 -7.34
C LYS A 467 7.03 3.12 -6.36
N LEU A 468 7.39 3.56 -5.15
CA LEU A 468 7.87 2.67 -4.08
C LEU A 468 6.71 2.01 -3.35
N LEU A 469 5.62 2.74 -3.12
CA LEU A 469 4.39 2.20 -2.54
C LEU A 469 3.73 1.21 -3.49
N TYR A 470 3.62 1.59 -4.77
CA TYR A 470 3.02 0.78 -5.82
C TYR A 470 4.01 0.63 -6.96
N PRO A 471 4.80 -0.44 -6.85
CA PRO A 471 5.62 -0.93 -7.92
C PRO A 471 5.02 -0.82 -9.33
N SER A 472 3.73 -1.12 -9.42
CA SER A 472 2.95 -1.22 -10.66
C SER A 472 2.98 -0.02 -11.60
N GLY A 473 3.38 1.17 -11.13
CA GLY A 473 3.27 2.41 -11.90
C GLY A 473 1.82 2.84 -12.18
N VAL A 474 0.84 2.00 -11.84
CA VAL A 474 -0.54 2.40 -11.65
C VAL A 474 -0.55 3.34 -10.46
N GLU A 475 -0.87 4.60 -10.70
CA GLU A 475 -1.10 5.54 -9.61
C GLU A 475 -2.14 4.95 -8.69
N LEU A 476 -1.76 4.85 -7.41
CA LEU A 476 -2.69 4.54 -6.34
C LEU A 476 -3.95 5.40 -6.49
N PRO A 477 -5.16 4.80 -6.41
CA PRO A 477 -6.36 5.60 -6.20
C PRO A 477 -6.10 6.60 -5.07
N VAL A 478 -6.49 7.86 -5.27
CA VAL A 478 -6.23 8.95 -4.31
C VAL A 478 -6.69 8.57 -2.90
N GLU A 479 -7.75 7.78 -2.85
CA GLU A 479 -8.33 7.17 -1.66
C GLU A 479 -7.33 6.31 -0.89
N GLN A 480 -6.64 5.41 -1.57
CA GLN A 480 -5.64 4.52 -0.98
C GLN A 480 -4.36 5.29 -0.61
N GLN A 481 -4.00 6.35 -1.34
CA GLN A 481 -2.90 7.24 -0.94
C GLN A 481 -3.21 7.94 0.38
N TYR A 482 -4.44 8.43 0.51
CA TYR A 482 -4.91 9.08 1.72
C TYR A 482 -4.86 8.13 2.91
N LEU A 483 -5.41 6.92 2.76
CA LEU A 483 -5.35 5.90 3.80
C LEU A 483 -3.90 5.61 4.18
N PHE A 484 -3.03 5.31 3.22
CA PHE A 484 -1.63 5.05 3.53
C PHE A 484 -0.99 6.20 4.32
N ARG A 485 -1.17 7.46 3.88
CA ARG A 485 -0.64 8.64 4.58
C ARG A 485 -1.14 8.74 6.03
N ASN A 486 -2.40 8.44 6.26
CA ASN A 486 -2.98 8.45 7.61
C ASN A 486 -2.46 7.30 8.47
N LEU A 487 -2.30 6.12 7.89
CA LEU A 487 -1.85 4.93 8.59
C LEU A 487 -0.38 4.98 9.01
N VAL A 488 0.43 5.76 8.30
CA VAL A 488 1.83 5.98 8.69
C VAL A 488 2.02 7.19 9.62
N ARG A 489 0.95 7.86 10.07
CA ARG A 489 1.04 8.87 11.15
C ARG A 489 1.56 8.21 12.42
N LEU A 490 2.39 8.92 13.18
CA LEU A 490 3.01 8.38 14.40
C LEU A 490 2.03 7.78 15.41
N PRO A 491 0.85 8.37 15.71
CA PRO A 491 -0.09 7.76 16.65
C PRO A 491 -0.64 6.42 16.16
N PHE A 492 -1.00 6.31 14.88
CA PHE A 492 -1.43 5.04 14.29
C PHE A 492 -0.31 4.02 14.21
N ARG A 493 0.87 4.45 13.78
CA ARG A 493 2.05 3.60 13.74
C ARG A 493 2.32 3.00 15.11
N LYS A 494 2.33 3.82 16.18
CA LYS A 494 2.49 3.34 17.55
C LYS A 494 1.44 2.28 17.91
N LYS A 495 0.15 2.55 17.65
CA LYS A 495 -0.94 1.60 17.95
C LYS A 495 -0.77 0.28 17.20
N ILE A 496 -0.40 0.32 15.92
CA ILE A 496 -0.15 -0.90 15.12
C ILE A 496 1.06 -1.66 15.67
N GLU A 497 2.16 -0.95 15.96
CA GLU A 497 3.37 -1.58 16.51
C GLU A 497 3.12 -2.22 17.88
N ASP A 498 2.34 -1.56 18.75
CA ASP A 498 1.92 -2.10 20.04
C ASP A 498 0.95 -3.29 19.88
N ASP A 499 -0.09 -3.15 19.04
CA ASP A 499 -1.16 -4.15 18.87
C ASP A 499 -0.70 -5.44 18.18
N PHE A 500 0.36 -5.37 17.38
CA PHE A 500 0.90 -6.52 16.65
C PHE A 500 2.35 -6.86 17.03
N ASN A 501 2.88 -6.20 18.07
CA ASN A 501 4.25 -6.39 18.58
C ASN A 501 5.33 -6.32 17.47
N LEU A 502 5.15 -5.49 16.46
CA LEU A 502 6.04 -5.40 15.30
C LEU A 502 6.60 -4.00 15.13
N ASP A 503 7.70 -3.85 14.40
CA ASP A 503 8.19 -2.56 13.92
C ASP A 503 7.87 -2.45 12.43
N ILE A 504 6.99 -1.52 12.07
CA ILE A 504 6.54 -1.39 10.67
C ILE A 504 7.73 -1.05 9.76
N SER A 505 8.75 -0.35 10.26
CA SER A 505 9.92 0.03 9.47
C SER A 505 10.84 -1.10 9.06
N GLU A 506 10.66 -2.30 9.60
CA GLU A 506 11.36 -3.51 9.16
C GLU A 506 10.68 -4.16 7.94
N MET A 507 9.49 -3.69 7.56
CA MET A 507 8.76 -4.19 6.40
C MET A 507 9.03 -3.33 5.17
N PRO A 508 9.22 -3.90 3.97
CA PRO A 508 9.21 -3.14 2.72
C PRO A 508 7.92 -2.33 2.57
N LEU A 509 8.01 -1.10 2.04
CA LEU A 509 6.84 -0.21 1.85
C LEU A 509 5.67 -0.91 1.17
N TYR A 510 5.96 -1.71 0.15
CA TYR A 510 4.93 -2.46 -0.57
C TYR A 510 4.22 -3.49 0.33
N ALA A 511 4.94 -4.19 1.19
CA ALA A 511 4.33 -5.11 2.16
C ALA A 511 3.50 -4.37 3.21
N GLN A 512 3.98 -3.20 3.67
CA GLN A 512 3.23 -2.35 4.60
C GLN A 512 1.89 -1.95 4.01
N VAL A 513 1.86 -1.47 2.76
CA VAL A 513 0.62 -1.11 2.07
C VAL A 513 -0.39 -2.26 2.13
N GLN A 514 0.02 -3.49 1.82
CA GLN A 514 -0.92 -4.62 1.73
C GLN A 514 -1.37 -5.08 3.12
N PHE A 515 -0.46 -5.07 4.09
CA PHE A 515 -0.78 -5.31 5.50
C PHE A 515 -1.80 -4.30 6.01
N LEU A 516 -1.55 -3.01 5.76
CA LEU A 516 -2.45 -1.93 6.09
C LEU A 516 -3.79 -2.05 5.38
N ARG A 517 -3.83 -2.39 4.08
CA ARG A 517 -5.08 -2.65 3.36
C ARG A 517 -5.91 -3.76 4.00
N PHE A 518 -5.26 -4.84 4.47
CA PHE A 518 -5.94 -5.88 5.22
C PHE A 518 -6.51 -5.35 6.54
N LEU A 519 -5.73 -4.59 7.32
CA LEU A 519 -6.21 -4.00 8.58
C LEU A 519 -7.41 -3.07 8.37
N ASN A 520 -7.52 -2.39 7.23
CA ASN A 520 -8.65 -1.50 6.92
C ASN A 520 -9.98 -2.24 6.64
N ILE A 521 -9.92 -3.52 6.30
CA ILE A 521 -11.11 -4.27 5.84
C ILE A 521 -11.37 -5.51 6.68
N ALA A 522 -10.40 -5.94 7.49
CA ALA A 522 -10.51 -7.10 8.34
C ALA A 522 -11.53 -6.85 9.46
N GLU A 523 -12.30 -7.90 9.76
CA GLU A 523 -13.28 -7.90 10.85
C GLU A 523 -12.56 -7.90 12.22
N PRO A 524 -13.20 -7.42 13.30
CA PRO A 524 -12.62 -7.39 14.64
C PRO A 524 -12.04 -8.74 15.09
N GLU A 525 -12.68 -9.86 14.76
CA GLU A 525 -12.19 -11.20 15.09
C GLU A 525 -10.87 -11.54 14.39
N GLN A 526 -10.71 -11.16 13.12
CA GLN A 526 -9.50 -11.40 12.35
C GLN A 526 -8.32 -10.59 12.89
N ILE A 527 -8.60 -9.36 13.32
CA ILE A 527 -7.61 -8.47 13.95
C ILE A 527 -7.15 -9.04 15.29
N SER A 528 -8.10 -9.49 16.12
CA SER A 528 -7.79 -10.14 17.40
C SER A 528 -6.95 -11.42 17.22
N ARG A 529 -7.28 -12.23 16.20
CA ARG A 529 -6.47 -13.40 15.81
C ARG A 529 -5.06 -13.01 15.39
N LEU A 530 -4.92 -12.04 14.49
CA LEU A 530 -3.63 -11.55 14.02
C LEU A 530 -2.77 -11.00 15.18
N SER A 531 -3.37 -10.21 16.07
CA SER A 531 -2.69 -9.69 17.28
C SER A 531 -2.21 -10.85 18.18
N SER A 532 -3.07 -11.83 18.45
CA SER A 532 -2.73 -13.01 19.25
C SER A 532 -1.60 -13.84 18.62
N ILE A 533 -1.65 -14.04 17.30
CA ILE A 533 -0.65 -14.78 16.54
C ILE A 533 0.71 -14.06 16.59
N THR A 534 0.75 -12.76 16.33
CA THR A 534 1.99 -11.99 16.29
C THR A 534 2.64 -11.85 17.67
N HIS A 535 1.84 -11.71 18.73
CA HIS A 535 2.32 -11.76 20.11
C HIS A 535 2.81 -13.15 20.53
N GLY A 536 2.11 -14.20 20.11
CA GLY A 536 2.46 -15.59 20.43
C GLY A 536 3.69 -16.11 19.68
N ASN A 537 4.03 -15.51 18.54
CA ASN A 537 5.12 -15.94 17.65
C ASN A 537 6.08 -14.77 17.34
N PRO A 538 6.85 -14.28 18.33
CA PRO A 538 7.68 -13.10 18.14
C PRO A 538 8.72 -13.26 17.03
N ASP A 539 9.25 -14.46 16.82
CA ASP A 539 10.26 -14.71 15.78
C ASP A 539 9.66 -14.76 14.36
N LEU A 540 8.34 -14.99 14.24
CA LEU A 540 7.64 -15.07 12.95
C LEU A 540 6.87 -13.80 12.59
N ARG A 541 6.62 -12.89 13.54
CA ARG A 541 5.74 -11.72 13.35
C ARG A 541 6.02 -10.91 12.09
N TYR A 542 7.30 -10.68 11.77
CA TYR A 542 7.68 -9.94 10.55
C TYR A 542 7.42 -10.74 9.29
N LYS A 543 7.64 -12.05 9.31
CA LYS A 543 7.37 -12.93 8.16
C LYS A 543 5.86 -13.03 7.91
N ILE A 544 5.08 -13.13 8.99
CA ILE A 544 3.62 -13.11 8.94
C ILE A 544 3.15 -11.79 8.34
N ALA A 545 3.58 -10.64 8.88
CA ALA A 545 3.20 -9.33 8.38
C ALA A 545 3.62 -9.13 6.90
N GLN A 546 4.83 -9.55 6.52
CA GLN A 546 5.28 -9.47 5.12
C GLN A 546 4.51 -10.42 4.19
N SER A 547 3.99 -11.54 4.69
CA SER A 547 3.22 -12.47 3.86
C SER A 547 1.87 -11.90 3.39
N PHE A 548 1.38 -10.80 4.00
CA PHE A 548 0.24 -10.04 3.49
C PHE A 548 0.50 -9.38 2.13
N LEU A 549 1.72 -9.45 1.59
CA LEU A 549 1.95 -9.26 0.14
C LEU A 549 1.02 -10.14 -0.72
N ALA A 550 0.50 -11.24 -0.20
CA ALA A 550 -0.48 -12.06 -0.89
C ALA A 550 -1.80 -11.31 -1.15
N CYS A 551 -2.13 -10.34 -0.30
CA CYS A 551 -3.35 -9.53 -0.39
C CYS A 551 -3.35 -8.51 -1.54
N VAL A 552 -2.26 -8.42 -2.32
CA VAL A 552 -2.23 -7.66 -3.58
C VAL A 552 -3.35 -8.11 -4.51
N GLU A 553 -3.60 -9.42 -4.57
CA GLU A 553 -4.57 -10.01 -5.49
C GLU A 553 -5.95 -10.13 -4.88
N ASP A 554 -6.01 -10.67 -3.67
CA ASP A 554 -7.26 -10.94 -2.98
C ASP A 554 -7.03 -10.82 -1.47
N LEU A 555 -7.85 -10.01 -0.83
CA LEU A 555 -7.80 -9.80 0.61
C LEU A 555 -8.11 -11.09 1.40
N GLN A 556 -8.79 -12.07 0.78
CA GLN A 556 -9.02 -13.41 1.36
C GLN A 556 -7.73 -14.18 1.67
N TYR A 557 -6.60 -13.82 1.06
CA TYR A 557 -5.31 -14.40 1.41
C TYR A 557 -4.88 -14.09 2.84
N GLY A 558 -5.33 -12.96 3.42
CA GLY A 558 -5.08 -12.64 4.82
C GLY A 558 -5.62 -13.75 5.74
N GLU A 559 -6.86 -14.17 5.51
CA GLU A 559 -7.48 -15.29 6.26
C GLU A 559 -6.75 -16.61 6.03
N ALA A 560 -6.26 -16.85 4.80
CA ALA A 560 -5.48 -18.05 4.52
C ALA A 560 -4.16 -18.10 5.30
N ILE A 561 -3.49 -16.96 5.46
CA ILE A 561 -2.26 -16.82 6.25
C ILE A 561 -2.57 -17.11 7.72
N LEU A 562 -3.60 -16.49 8.30
CA LEU A 562 -3.99 -16.71 9.71
C LEU A 562 -4.31 -18.19 9.97
N ASP A 563 -5.13 -18.80 9.11
CA ASP A 563 -5.49 -20.22 9.19
C ASP A 563 -4.26 -21.15 9.15
N LEU A 564 -3.26 -20.81 8.34
CA LEU A 564 -2.04 -21.61 8.22
C LEU A 564 -1.19 -21.54 9.47
N VAL A 565 -1.03 -20.33 10.03
CA VAL A 565 -0.24 -20.12 11.26
C VAL A 565 -0.86 -20.84 12.45
N GLU A 566 -2.19 -20.92 12.52
CA GLU A 566 -2.90 -21.61 13.60
C GLU A 566 -2.90 -23.14 13.45
N LYS A 567 -2.84 -23.67 12.23
CA LYS A 567 -2.94 -25.12 11.95
C LYS A 567 -1.60 -25.83 11.98
N LEU A 568 -0.53 -25.15 11.59
CA LEU A 568 0.81 -25.71 11.46
C LEU A 568 1.65 -25.46 12.71
N ASP A 569 2.65 -26.31 12.94
CA ASP A 569 3.64 -26.01 13.97
C ASP A 569 4.58 -24.88 13.51
N GLU A 570 5.19 -24.20 14.47
CA GLU A 570 6.02 -23.00 14.24
C GLU A 570 7.16 -23.24 13.22
N GLU A 571 7.78 -24.43 13.25
CA GLU A 571 8.86 -24.79 12.33
C GLU A 571 8.35 -24.90 10.89
N ASP A 572 7.21 -25.55 10.70
CA ASP A 572 6.56 -25.72 9.41
C ASP A 572 6.01 -24.37 8.87
N VAL A 573 5.38 -23.54 9.72
CA VAL A 573 4.97 -22.17 9.36
C VAL A 573 6.18 -21.37 8.91
N ASN A 574 7.27 -21.41 9.66
CA ASN A 574 8.48 -20.65 9.36
C ASN A 574 9.03 -21.01 7.98
N LYS A 575 9.16 -22.32 7.68
CA LYS A 575 9.64 -22.80 6.37
C LYS A 575 8.72 -22.37 5.23
N LEU A 576 7.41 -22.47 5.41
CA LEU A 576 6.44 -22.09 4.40
C LEU A 576 6.51 -20.57 4.10
N LEU A 577 6.53 -19.74 5.14
CA LEU A 577 6.60 -18.29 4.99
C LEU A 577 7.94 -17.84 4.44
N ASP A 578 9.06 -18.46 4.84
CA ASP A 578 10.38 -18.17 4.27
C ASP A 578 10.39 -18.39 2.76
N LYS A 579 9.91 -19.55 2.32
CA LYS A 579 9.84 -19.89 0.91
C LYS A 579 8.88 -18.98 0.13
N TYR A 580 7.74 -18.63 0.71
CA TYR A 580 6.83 -17.65 0.12
C TYR A 580 7.53 -16.30 -0.09
N LEU A 581 8.23 -15.80 0.93
CA LEU A 581 8.92 -14.51 0.88
C LEU A 581 10.12 -14.53 -0.09
N GLU A 582 10.81 -15.65 -0.24
CA GLU A 582 11.87 -15.83 -1.26
C GLU A 582 11.31 -15.71 -2.69
N ILE A 583 10.15 -16.31 -2.97
CA ILE A 583 9.47 -16.17 -4.26
C ILE A 583 9.04 -14.70 -4.50
N ALA A 584 8.43 -14.06 -3.48
CA ALA A 584 8.01 -12.66 -3.57
C ALA A 584 9.20 -11.72 -3.82
N LYS A 585 10.31 -11.90 -3.08
CA LYS A 585 11.58 -11.17 -3.27
C LYS A 585 12.17 -11.39 -4.66
N THR A 586 12.05 -12.60 -5.21
CA THR A 586 12.48 -12.89 -6.59
C THR A 586 11.68 -12.06 -7.60
N GLY A 587 10.36 -11.96 -7.40
CA GLY A 587 9.49 -11.08 -8.21
C GLY A 587 9.92 -9.61 -8.13
N GLU A 588 10.20 -9.11 -6.93
CA GLU A 588 10.68 -7.73 -6.73
C GLU A 588 12.07 -7.49 -7.36
N SER A 589 12.98 -8.45 -7.26
CA SER A 589 14.32 -8.37 -7.85
C SER A 589 14.27 -8.27 -9.37
N ILE A 590 13.43 -9.08 -10.03
CA ILE A 590 13.21 -9.01 -11.49
C ILE A 590 12.69 -7.65 -11.88
N ARG A 591 11.69 -7.15 -11.15
CA ARG A 591 11.14 -5.82 -11.41
C ARG A 591 12.22 -4.75 -11.28
N GLY A 592 12.96 -4.72 -10.18
CA GLY A 592 14.02 -3.74 -9.93
C GLY A 592 15.07 -3.78 -11.04
N PHE A 593 15.45 -4.98 -11.47
CA PHE A 593 16.33 -5.19 -12.61
C PHE A 593 15.76 -4.60 -13.91
N LEU A 594 14.54 -4.98 -14.30
CA LEU A 594 13.90 -4.50 -15.54
C LEU A 594 13.71 -2.98 -15.53
N ALA A 595 13.24 -2.41 -14.42
CA ALA A 595 13.06 -0.97 -14.27
C ALA A 595 14.38 -0.20 -14.40
N SER A 596 15.45 -0.70 -13.76
CA SER A 596 16.78 -0.09 -13.83
C SER A 596 17.40 -0.14 -15.22
N ARG A 597 17.18 -1.25 -15.95
CA ARG A 597 17.74 -1.46 -17.29
C ARG A 597 17.09 -0.59 -18.34
N TYR A 598 15.76 -0.52 -18.32
CA TYR A 598 15.00 0.13 -19.39
C TYR A 598 14.70 1.61 -19.15
N LYS A 599 14.90 2.15 -17.93
CA LYS A 599 14.74 3.58 -17.61
C LYS A 599 13.47 4.26 -18.17
N GLY A 600 12.38 3.49 -18.31
CA GLY A 600 11.11 3.95 -18.87
C GLY A 600 10.88 3.69 -20.37
N GLU A 601 11.80 3.03 -21.08
CA GLU A 601 11.64 2.64 -22.50
C GLU A 601 10.74 1.42 -22.71
N VAL A 602 10.55 0.60 -21.67
CA VAL A 602 9.66 -0.57 -21.71
C VAL A 602 8.34 -0.23 -21.03
N ASP A 603 7.27 -0.75 -21.62
CA ASP A 603 5.92 -0.75 -21.05
C ASP A 603 5.95 -1.27 -19.61
N ILE A 604 5.68 -0.38 -18.66
CA ILE A 604 5.63 -0.69 -17.23
C ILE A 604 4.66 -1.86 -16.99
N ASP A 605 3.55 -1.92 -17.71
CA ASP A 605 2.56 -2.99 -17.56
C ASP A 605 3.13 -4.39 -17.87
N LEU A 606 4.17 -4.48 -18.72
CA LEU A 606 4.85 -5.74 -19.00
C LEU A 606 5.73 -6.19 -17.82
N ILE A 607 6.50 -5.27 -17.25
CA ILE A 607 7.37 -5.53 -16.08
C ILE A 607 6.51 -6.00 -14.91
N GLU A 608 5.36 -5.36 -14.73
CA GLU A 608 4.43 -5.61 -13.64
C GLU A 608 3.66 -6.91 -13.81
N ARG A 609 3.25 -7.25 -15.04
CA ARG A 609 2.72 -8.59 -15.32
C ARG A 609 3.74 -9.67 -15.01
N ALA A 610 5.04 -9.45 -15.23
CA ALA A 610 6.06 -10.43 -14.88
C ALA A 610 6.16 -10.64 -13.36
N GLN A 611 6.24 -9.56 -12.58
CA GLN A 611 6.22 -9.64 -11.11
C GLN A 611 4.93 -10.28 -10.58
N ARG A 612 3.77 -9.78 -11.04
CA ARG A 612 2.45 -10.27 -10.60
C ARG A 612 2.29 -11.76 -10.88
N ASN A 613 2.79 -12.27 -12.02
CA ASN A 613 2.75 -13.70 -12.31
C ASN A 613 3.58 -14.55 -11.32
N ILE A 614 4.64 -14.01 -10.74
CA ILE A 614 5.45 -14.69 -9.73
C ILE A 614 4.73 -14.65 -8.38
N ILE A 615 4.17 -13.51 -8.00
CA ILE A 615 3.34 -13.36 -6.78
C ILE A 615 2.11 -14.26 -6.86
N LEU A 616 1.42 -14.33 -8.00
CA LEU A 616 0.27 -15.22 -8.26
C LEU A 616 0.61 -16.67 -7.93
N ARG A 617 1.81 -17.14 -8.32
CA ARG A 617 2.26 -18.51 -8.02
C ARG A 617 2.54 -18.68 -6.53
N ALA A 618 3.20 -17.71 -5.91
CA ALA A 618 3.42 -17.72 -4.46
C ALA A 618 2.09 -17.78 -3.69
N ASN A 619 1.07 -17.06 -4.15
CA ASN A 619 -0.25 -17.03 -3.54
C ASN A 619 -1.01 -18.34 -3.74
N GLN A 620 -0.88 -18.98 -4.92
CA GLN A 620 -1.44 -20.32 -5.15
C GLN A 620 -0.90 -21.35 -4.18
N ILE A 621 0.36 -21.22 -3.76
CA ILE A 621 0.96 -22.09 -2.74
C ILE A 621 0.26 -21.91 -1.40
N LEU A 622 0.05 -20.69 -0.92
CA LEU A 622 -0.68 -20.43 0.33
C LEU A 622 -2.10 -20.99 0.28
N ARG A 623 -2.79 -20.84 -0.87
CA ARG A 623 -4.14 -21.40 -1.05
C ARG A 623 -4.15 -22.92 -1.00
N GLN A 624 -3.21 -23.57 -1.69
CA GLN A 624 -3.09 -25.03 -1.69
C GLN A 624 -2.69 -25.54 -0.30
N ALA A 625 -1.79 -24.84 0.39
CA ALA A 625 -1.41 -25.13 1.76
C ALA A 625 -2.63 -25.15 2.67
N ARG A 626 -3.46 -24.10 2.60
CA ARG A 626 -4.68 -23.99 3.41
C ARG A 626 -5.63 -25.17 3.20
N GLN A 627 -5.71 -25.69 1.98
CA GLN A 627 -6.60 -26.79 1.59
C GLN A 627 -6.05 -28.18 1.94
N THR A 628 -4.72 -28.36 1.88
CA THR A 628 -4.10 -29.70 1.90
C THR A 628 -3.31 -29.99 3.17
N ALA A 629 -2.83 -28.96 3.89
CA ALA A 629 -1.96 -29.12 5.06
C ALA A 629 -2.74 -29.56 6.31
N THR A 630 -3.35 -30.74 6.22
CA THR A 630 -4.07 -31.41 7.32
C THR A 630 -3.19 -32.43 8.03
N SER A 631 -2.06 -32.82 7.43
CA SER A 631 -1.09 -33.76 7.97
C SER A 631 0.35 -33.35 7.64
N LYS A 632 1.32 -33.83 8.43
CA LYS A 632 2.75 -33.59 8.21
C LYS A 632 3.25 -34.13 6.86
N GLN A 633 2.64 -35.21 6.37
CA GLN A 633 2.96 -35.76 5.04
C GLN A 633 2.49 -34.84 3.92
N ASP A 634 1.31 -34.25 4.05
CA ASP A 634 0.80 -33.28 3.08
C ASP A 634 1.64 -31.99 3.11
N PHE A 635 2.05 -31.55 4.30
CA PHE A 635 2.96 -30.41 4.44
C PHE A 635 4.31 -30.67 3.77
N THR A 636 4.90 -31.87 3.93
CA THR A 636 6.16 -32.23 3.25
C THR A 636 6.01 -32.18 1.73
N ARG A 637 4.89 -32.70 1.20
CA ARG A 637 4.60 -32.64 -0.25
C ARG A 637 4.38 -31.22 -0.74
N LEU A 638 3.68 -30.40 0.03
CA LEU A 638 3.51 -28.98 -0.24
C LEU A 638 4.87 -28.28 -0.28
N LEU A 639 5.71 -28.49 0.72
CA LEU A 639 7.03 -27.85 0.83
C LEU A 639 7.91 -28.18 -0.39
N SER A 640 7.98 -29.44 -0.82
CA SER A 640 8.69 -29.80 -2.05
C SER A 640 8.14 -29.12 -3.31
N ARG A 641 6.83 -28.83 -3.36
CA ARG A 641 6.24 -28.04 -4.46
C ARG A 641 6.57 -26.55 -4.34
N VAL A 642 6.68 -26.02 -3.12
CA VAL A 642 7.11 -24.64 -2.90
C VAL A 642 8.54 -24.44 -3.35
N GLU A 643 9.44 -25.36 -2.98
CA GLU A 643 10.84 -25.37 -3.43
C GLU A 643 10.94 -25.45 -4.96
N GLN A 644 10.07 -26.23 -5.59
CA GLN A 644 9.98 -26.30 -7.05
C GLN A 644 9.53 -24.96 -7.66
N GLU A 645 8.53 -24.29 -7.10
CA GLU A 645 8.08 -22.98 -7.59
C GLU A 645 9.10 -21.87 -7.35
N GLU A 646 9.85 -21.91 -6.25
CA GLU A 646 10.99 -21.04 -5.99
C GLU A 646 12.10 -21.21 -7.04
N ALA A 647 12.47 -22.46 -7.34
CA ALA A 647 13.43 -22.75 -8.41
C ALA A 647 12.94 -22.23 -9.76
N ASN A 648 11.64 -22.43 -10.08
CA ASN A 648 11.04 -21.91 -11.30
C ASN A 648 11.05 -20.38 -11.38
N ALA A 649 10.71 -19.69 -10.28
CA ALA A 649 10.72 -18.24 -10.21
C ALA A 649 12.15 -17.69 -10.40
N SER A 650 13.13 -18.34 -9.77
CA SER A 650 14.55 -18.01 -9.90
C SER A 650 15.07 -18.21 -11.33
N LEU A 651 14.71 -19.32 -11.97
CA LEU A 651 15.08 -19.58 -13.36
C LEU A 651 14.41 -18.61 -14.34
N LEU A 652 13.15 -18.27 -14.11
CA LEU A 652 12.48 -17.24 -14.88
C LEU A 652 13.19 -15.89 -14.71
N ALA A 653 13.61 -15.57 -13.47
CA ALA A 653 14.35 -14.35 -13.17
C ALA A 653 15.67 -14.26 -13.94
N SER A 654 16.45 -15.35 -13.93
CA SER A 654 17.74 -15.42 -14.61
C SER A 654 17.59 -15.43 -16.13
N THR A 655 16.56 -16.12 -16.64
CA THR A 655 16.17 -16.10 -18.07
C THR A 655 15.85 -14.69 -18.54
N ILE A 656 14.99 -13.99 -17.80
CA ILE A 656 14.63 -12.60 -18.11
C ILE A 656 15.89 -11.73 -18.08
N ARG A 657 16.72 -11.85 -17.05
CA ARG A 657 17.98 -11.08 -16.95
C ARG A 657 18.87 -11.28 -18.16
N SER A 658 19.09 -12.52 -18.55
CA SER A 658 20.02 -12.89 -19.62
C SER A 658 19.54 -12.44 -21.00
N ILE A 659 18.24 -12.60 -21.29
CA ILE A 659 17.61 -12.09 -22.53
C ILE A 659 17.77 -10.55 -22.62
N VAL A 660 17.65 -9.85 -21.48
CA VAL A 660 17.61 -8.39 -21.41
C VAL A 660 19.01 -7.75 -21.35
N GLU A 661 19.98 -8.38 -20.68
CA GLU A 661 21.35 -7.88 -20.58
C GLU A 661 22.11 -8.06 -21.88
N GLU A 662 22.03 -9.25 -22.48
CA GLU A 662 22.97 -9.64 -23.53
C GLU A 662 22.37 -9.63 -24.94
N GLY A 663 21.04 -9.51 -25.05
CA GLY A 663 20.35 -9.82 -26.30
C GLY A 663 20.62 -11.26 -26.78
N GLY A 664 21.15 -12.11 -25.90
CA GLY A 664 21.52 -13.50 -26.14
C GLY A 664 20.36 -14.45 -25.91
N GLY A 665 20.46 -15.67 -26.44
CA GLY A 665 19.51 -16.75 -26.18
C GLY A 665 19.66 -17.33 -24.76
N LEU A 666 18.90 -18.38 -24.47
CA LEU A 666 18.89 -19.03 -23.15
C LEU A 666 20.27 -19.54 -22.68
N GLU A 667 21.21 -19.72 -23.61
CA GLU A 667 22.59 -20.12 -23.37
C GLU A 667 23.43 -19.13 -22.55
N THR A 668 22.98 -17.89 -22.38
CA THR A 668 23.70 -16.88 -21.57
C THR A 668 23.32 -16.92 -20.09
N VAL A 669 22.26 -17.66 -19.74
CA VAL A 669 21.82 -17.86 -18.35
C VAL A 669 22.79 -18.82 -17.65
N GLU A 670 23.40 -18.39 -16.55
CA GLU A 670 24.25 -19.27 -15.72
C GLU A 670 23.50 -20.54 -15.30
N GLY A 671 24.14 -21.70 -15.49
CA GLY A 671 23.54 -23.00 -15.22
C GLY A 671 22.65 -23.54 -16.35
N LEU A 672 22.19 -22.72 -17.29
CA LEU A 672 21.57 -23.22 -18.51
C LEU A 672 22.62 -23.57 -19.56
N SER A 673 22.34 -24.65 -20.30
CA SER A 673 23.09 -24.98 -21.51
C SER A 673 22.16 -25.50 -22.57
N SER A 674 22.36 -25.05 -23.81
CA SER A 674 21.69 -25.62 -24.96
C SER A 674 22.69 -26.38 -25.81
N ALA A 675 22.29 -27.56 -26.28
CA ALA A 675 23.09 -28.36 -27.20
C ALA A 675 22.19 -28.92 -28.30
N GLU A 676 22.73 -28.98 -29.52
CA GLU A 676 22.16 -29.76 -30.61
C GLU A 676 22.92 -31.09 -30.71
N ILE A 677 22.22 -32.21 -30.60
CA ILE A 677 22.78 -33.56 -30.58
C ILE A 677 22.05 -34.39 -31.64
N ILE A 678 22.80 -35.10 -32.49
CA ILE A 678 22.19 -36.07 -33.42
C ILE A 678 21.80 -37.35 -32.68
N ALA A 679 20.73 -38.01 -33.10
CA ALA A 679 20.15 -39.12 -32.33
C ALA A 679 21.14 -40.24 -31.93
N PRO A 680 22.08 -40.69 -32.81
CA PRO A 680 23.06 -41.72 -32.45
C PRO A 680 24.07 -41.30 -31.36
N GLU A 681 24.20 -40.00 -31.07
CA GLU A 681 25.10 -39.45 -30.06
C GLU A 681 24.40 -39.21 -28.72
N ILE A 682 23.08 -39.39 -28.64
CA ILE A 682 22.33 -39.23 -27.39
C ILE A 682 22.75 -40.34 -26.41
N SER A 683 23.16 -39.95 -25.22
CA SER A 683 23.53 -40.89 -24.18
C SER A 683 22.31 -41.70 -23.71
N ALA A 684 22.53 -42.91 -23.18
CA ALA A 684 21.44 -43.72 -22.64
C ALA A 684 20.72 -43.02 -21.47
N GLU A 685 21.44 -42.20 -20.70
CA GLU A 685 20.90 -41.38 -19.62
C GLU A 685 20.00 -40.26 -20.15
N ASP A 686 20.49 -39.47 -21.12
CA ASP A 686 19.70 -38.41 -21.75
C ASP A 686 18.44 -38.97 -22.43
N ALA A 687 18.55 -40.11 -23.14
CA ALA A 687 17.42 -40.78 -23.76
C ALA A 687 16.36 -41.19 -22.72
N THR A 688 16.81 -41.71 -21.57
CA THR A 688 15.93 -42.08 -20.46
C THR A 688 15.23 -40.86 -19.87
N ASP A 689 15.94 -39.74 -19.69
CA ASP A 689 15.36 -38.52 -19.13
C ASP A 689 14.40 -37.82 -20.10
N MET A 690 14.73 -37.79 -21.40
CA MET A 690 13.82 -37.30 -22.43
C MET A 690 12.55 -38.16 -22.50
N GLU A 691 12.66 -39.50 -22.40
CA GLU A 691 11.50 -40.39 -22.36
C GLU A 691 10.63 -40.14 -21.12
N LYS A 692 11.22 -39.93 -19.94
CA LYS A 692 10.46 -39.59 -18.73
C LYS A 692 9.65 -38.32 -18.93
N ILE A 693 10.27 -37.25 -19.44
CA ILE A 693 9.60 -35.98 -19.72
C ILE A 693 8.49 -36.19 -20.78
N TYR A 694 8.77 -36.94 -21.84
CA TYR A 694 7.81 -37.25 -22.89
C TYR A 694 6.58 -38.00 -22.33
N ALA A 695 6.82 -39.06 -21.54
CA ALA A 695 5.76 -39.83 -20.90
C ALA A 695 4.91 -38.97 -19.97
N HIS A 696 5.55 -38.14 -19.16
CA HIS A 696 4.85 -37.28 -18.23
C HIS A 696 3.94 -36.27 -18.94
N ASN A 697 4.33 -35.79 -20.12
CA ASN A 697 3.59 -34.77 -20.87
C ASN A 697 2.40 -35.31 -21.68
N TRP A 698 2.42 -36.59 -22.03
CA TRP A 698 1.46 -37.18 -22.99
C TRP A 698 0.56 -38.26 -22.39
N THR A 699 1.00 -39.04 -21.39
CA THR A 699 0.24 -40.21 -20.88
C THR A 699 -1.18 -39.86 -20.41
N SER A 700 -1.38 -38.66 -19.83
CA SER A 700 -2.69 -38.21 -19.33
C SER A 700 -3.55 -37.47 -20.36
N LYS A 701 -3.00 -37.15 -21.54
CA LYS A 701 -3.65 -36.28 -22.54
C LYS A 701 -4.20 -37.03 -23.74
N THR A 702 -3.90 -38.32 -23.84
CA THR A 702 -4.24 -39.14 -25.01
C THR A 702 -4.74 -40.51 -24.60
N THR A 703 -5.41 -41.21 -25.52
CA THR A 703 -5.75 -42.62 -25.33
C THR A 703 -4.50 -43.50 -25.15
N PRO A 704 -4.59 -44.63 -24.42
CA PRO A 704 -3.47 -45.54 -24.23
C PRO A 704 -2.84 -46.04 -25.54
N GLU A 705 -3.67 -46.32 -26.55
CA GLU A 705 -3.24 -46.81 -27.86
C GLU A 705 -2.44 -45.75 -28.61
N TYR A 706 -2.95 -44.50 -28.64
CA TYR A 706 -2.27 -43.40 -29.29
C TYR A 706 -1.00 -42.98 -28.53
N TRP A 707 -1.00 -43.06 -27.18
CA TRP A 707 0.22 -42.89 -26.39
C TRP A 707 1.31 -43.91 -26.75
N GLN A 708 0.97 -45.19 -26.89
CA GLN A 708 1.96 -46.21 -27.31
C GLN A 708 2.52 -45.91 -28.70
N LEU A 709 1.68 -45.44 -29.63
CA LEU A 709 2.12 -45.01 -30.95
C LEU A 709 3.09 -43.83 -30.86
N LEU A 710 2.74 -42.77 -30.13
CA LEU A 710 3.59 -41.58 -29.94
C LEU A 710 4.92 -41.93 -29.28
N ARG A 711 4.88 -42.79 -28.26
CA ARG A 711 6.07 -43.29 -27.57
C ARG A 711 6.98 -44.06 -28.53
N GLN A 712 6.41 -44.97 -29.33
CA GLN A 712 7.19 -45.72 -30.30
C GLN A 712 7.81 -44.80 -31.37
N LYS A 713 7.03 -43.86 -31.94
CA LYS A 713 7.55 -42.84 -32.88
C LYS A 713 8.68 -42.00 -32.28
N PHE A 714 8.61 -41.70 -30.98
CA PHE A 714 9.67 -41.00 -30.27
C PHE A 714 10.93 -41.88 -30.11
N LEU A 715 10.77 -43.13 -29.63
CA LEU A 715 11.89 -44.08 -29.47
C LEU A 715 12.57 -44.40 -30.81
N ASP A 716 11.80 -44.59 -31.88
CA ASP A 716 12.33 -44.81 -33.23
C ASP A 716 13.16 -43.61 -33.69
N SER A 717 12.75 -42.40 -33.32
CA SER A 717 13.50 -41.19 -33.67
C SER A 717 14.80 -41.03 -32.90
N LEU A 718 14.95 -41.63 -31.72
CA LEU A 718 16.23 -41.70 -31.01
C LEU A 718 17.24 -42.62 -31.72
N GLN A 719 16.76 -43.50 -32.61
CA GLN A 719 17.62 -44.39 -33.42
C GLN A 719 17.85 -43.87 -34.84
N ASN A 720 17.19 -42.77 -35.23
CA ASN A 720 17.24 -42.25 -36.59
C ASN A 720 18.48 -41.33 -36.78
N PRO A 721 19.45 -41.67 -37.64
CA PRO A 721 20.64 -40.85 -37.85
C PRO A 721 20.36 -39.48 -38.50
N LYS A 722 19.17 -39.29 -39.09
CA LYS A 722 18.70 -38.00 -39.62
C LYS A 722 17.96 -37.16 -38.59
N ALA A 723 17.68 -37.70 -37.40
CA ALA A 723 17.04 -36.96 -36.33
C ALA A 723 18.10 -36.20 -35.51
N ARG A 724 17.79 -34.94 -35.23
CA ARG A 724 18.61 -34.00 -34.48
C ARG A 724 17.74 -33.39 -33.40
N PHE A 725 18.25 -33.43 -32.19
CA PHE A 725 17.56 -32.99 -30.99
C PHE A 725 18.24 -31.75 -30.46
N ARG A 726 17.47 -30.71 -30.21
CA ARG A 726 17.92 -29.61 -29.36
C ARG A 726 17.50 -29.91 -27.94
N ILE A 727 18.43 -29.81 -27.02
CA ILE A 727 18.25 -30.10 -25.60
C ILE A 727 18.62 -28.86 -24.81
N LEU A 728 17.75 -28.48 -23.88
CA LEU A 728 18.01 -27.45 -22.88
C LEU A 728 18.21 -28.13 -21.53
N ARG A 729 19.34 -27.83 -20.88
CA ARG A 729 19.69 -28.35 -19.56
C ARG A 729 19.78 -27.22 -18.55
N GLU A 730 19.39 -27.51 -17.31
CA GLU A 730 19.68 -26.70 -16.12
C GLU A 730 20.56 -27.52 -15.18
N ASN A 731 21.76 -27.02 -14.87
CA ASN A 731 22.74 -27.69 -14.01
C ASN A 731 23.00 -29.15 -14.43
N GLY A 732 23.05 -29.39 -15.75
CA GLY A 732 23.26 -30.71 -16.35
C GLY A 732 22.01 -31.57 -16.54
N LYS A 733 20.88 -31.25 -15.89
CA LYS A 733 19.62 -31.99 -16.04
C LYS A 733 18.82 -31.50 -17.25
N ILE A 734 18.28 -32.39 -18.07
CA ILE A 734 17.38 -32.01 -19.18
C ILE A 734 16.08 -31.42 -18.63
N ILE A 735 15.73 -30.20 -19.06
CA ILE A 735 14.49 -29.52 -18.71
C ILE A 735 13.58 -29.26 -19.91
N ALA A 736 14.12 -29.26 -21.13
CA ALA A 736 13.33 -29.22 -22.35
C ALA A 736 14.08 -29.86 -23.52
N PHE A 737 13.34 -30.35 -24.50
CA PHE A 737 13.90 -30.80 -25.77
C PHE A 737 12.90 -30.63 -26.91
N LEU A 738 13.43 -30.61 -28.13
CA LEU A 738 12.66 -30.69 -29.37
C LEU A 738 13.45 -31.43 -30.43
N ARG A 739 12.74 -31.93 -31.45
CA ARG A 739 13.31 -32.74 -32.51
C ARG A 739 13.07 -32.10 -33.88
N PHE A 740 14.10 -32.11 -34.70
CA PHE A 740 13.99 -31.95 -36.14
C PHE A 740 14.46 -33.22 -36.85
N THR A 741 13.85 -33.57 -37.97
CA THR A 741 14.22 -34.75 -38.75
C THR A 741 14.05 -34.45 -40.23
N GLU A 742 15.11 -34.62 -41.01
CA GLU A 742 15.01 -34.47 -42.46
C GLU A 742 14.25 -35.66 -43.06
N MET A 743 13.20 -35.34 -43.81
CA MET A 743 12.33 -36.30 -44.47
C MET A 743 12.11 -35.90 -45.94
N GLU A 744 11.62 -36.85 -46.74
CA GLU A 744 11.21 -36.62 -48.13
C GLU A 744 9.70 -36.84 -48.22
N ASP A 745 9.01 -36.00 -48.98
CA ASP A 745 7.59 -36.21 -49.23
C ASP A 745 7.33 -37.20 -50.38
N GLU A 746 6.07 -37.39 -50.75
CA GLU A 746 5.68 -38.32 -51.81
C GLU A 746 6.30 -37.97 -53.18
N GLN A 747 6.74 -36.72 -53.36
CA GLN A 747 7.39 -36.20 -54.56
C GLN A 747 8.92 -36.14 -54.42
N ALA A 748 9.46 -36.80 -53.40
CA ALA A 748 10.88 -36.79 -53.03
C ALA A 748 11.44 -35.38 -52.79
N GLN A 749 10.60 -34.42 -52.40
CA GLN A 749 11.06 -33.10 -51.99
C GLN A 749 11.48 -33.14 -50.52
N PRO A 750 12.70 -32.66 -50.19
CA PRO A 750 13.17 -32.64 -48.82
C PRO A 750 12.40 -31.61 -47.99
N TYR A 751 12.05 -31.98 -46.77
CA TYR A 751 11.49 -31.08 -45.75
C TYR A 751 12.01 -31.44 -44.36
N ILE A 752 11.91 -30.50 -43.43
CA ILE A 752 12.25 -30.70 -42.02
C ILE A 752 10.98 -31.02 -41.25
N HIS A 753 10.91 -32.19 -40.64
CA HIS A 753 9.84 -32.52 -39.71
C HIS A 753 10.19 -32.06 -38.30
N PHE A 754 9.42 -31.13 -37.77
CA PHE A 754 9.46 -30.66 -36.39
C PHE A 754 8.51 -31.49 -35.52
N GLY A 755 9.01 -32.02 -34.40
CA GLY A 755 8.18 -32.75 -33.46
C GLY A 755 8.81 -32.89 -32.08
N ALA A 756 8.12 -33.64 -31.21
CA ALA A 756 8.57 -33.97 -29.87
C ALA A 756 9.02 -32.76 -29.01
N PHE A 757 8.42 -31.58 -29.21
CA PHE A 757 8.65 -30.44 -28.34
C PHE A 757 8.05 -30.68 -26.97
N ASN A 758 8.91 -30.81 -25.96
CA ASN A 758 8.53 -31.10 -24.59
C ASN A 758 9.36 -30.27 -23.62
N VAL A 759 8.68 -29.80 -22.57
CA VAL A 759 9.26 -29.10 -21.44
C VAL A 759 8.87 -29.88 -20.19
N ASP A 760 9.80 -30.13 -19.28
CA ASP A 760 9.53 -30.79 -18.00
C ASP A 760 8.49 -29.97 -17.22
N ILE A 761 7.57 -30.62 -16.50
CA ILE A 761 6.40 -29.98 -15.87
C ILE A 761 6.74 -28.75 -15.02
N PRO A 762 7.78 -28.75 -14.18
CA PRO A 762 8.15 -27.56 -13.41
C PRO A 762 8.28 -26.31 -14.30
N TYR A 763 8.73 -26.48 -15.53
CA TYR A 763 9.14 -25.40 -16.41
C TYR A 763 8.08 -24.99 -17.45
N GLN A 764 6.97 -25.74 -17.57
CA GLN A 764 5.95 -25.53 -18.61
C GLN A 764 5.27 -24.15 -18.54
N SER A 765 5.19 -23.55 -17.36
CA SER A 765 4.51 -22.27 -17.13
C SER A 765 5.44 -21.06 -17.33
N GLY A 766 6.75 -21.26 -17.50
CA GLY A 766 7.76 -20.20 -17.35
C GLY A 766 8.15 -19.41 -18.60
N LYS A 767 7.39 -19.44 -19.71
CA LYS A 767 7.81 -18.94 -21.04
C LYS A 767 9.13 -19.52 -21.59
N ILE A 768 9.87 -20.32 -20.81
CA ILE A 768 11.13 -20.95 -21.22
C ILE A 768 10.95 -21.83 -22.45
N GLY A 769 9.80 -22.52 -22.56
CA GLY A 769 9.44 -23.26 -23.75
C GLY A 769 9.36 -22.39 -25.00
N GLU A 770 8.82 -21.18 -24.90
CA GLU A 770 8.74 -20.22 -26.02
C GLU A 770 10.12 -19.63 -26.35
N ALA A 771 10.89 -19.27 -25.32
CA ALA A 771 12.27 -18.79 -25.47
C ALA A 771 13.20 -19.86 -26.05
N PHE A 772 12.91 -21.15 -25.84
CA PHE A 772 13.65 -22.27 -26.41
C PHE A 772 13.18 -22.63 -27.83
N LEU A 773 11.87 -22.63 -28.06
CA LEU A 773 11.26 -22.99 -29.33
C LEU A 773 11.53 -21.96 -30.43
N THR A 774 11.41 -20.67 -30.13
CA THR A 774 11.47 -19.61 -31.14
C THR A 774 12.82 -19.58 -31.86
N PRO A 775 13.97 -19.52 -31.16
CA PRO A 775 15.28 -19.54 -31.81
C PRO A 775 15.55 -20.86 -32.55
N ALA A 776 14.99 -21.97 -32.07
CA ALA A 776 15.10 -23.26 -32.75
C ALA A 776 14.42 -23.26 -34.12
N ILE A 777 13.17 -22.79 -34.18
CA ILE A 777 12.44 -22.67 -35.44
C ILE A 777 13.09 -21.67 -36.39
N GLU A 778 13.56 -20.52 -35.91
CA GLU A 778 14.25 -19.53 -36.75
C GLU A 778 15.57 -20.08 -37.33
N ALA A 779 16.33 -20.87 -36.54
CA ALA A 779 17.53 -21.54 -37.03
C ALA A 779 17.22 -22.56 -38.14
N GLU A 780 16.13 -23.31 -38.03
CA GLU A 780 15.69 -24.22 -39.11
C GLU A 780 15.21 -23.47 -40.35
N LYS A 781 14.46 -22.38 -40.17
CA LYS A 781 13.97 -21.55 -41.29
C LYS A 781 15.13 -21.06 -42.15
N ALA A 782 16.26 -20.71 -41.53
CA ALA A 782 17.46 -20.25 -42.23
C ALA A 782 18.05 -21.29 -43.20
N GLN A 783 17.73 -22.58 -43.04
CA GLN A 783 18.17 -23.63 -43.96
C GLN A 783 17.45 -23.56 -45.32
N GLY A 784 16.25 -22.97 -45.35
CA GLY A 784 15.45 -22.75 -46.56
C GLY A 784 14.62 -23.96 -46.99
N LEU A 785 14.52 -25.01 -46.17
CA LEU A 785 13.59 -26.13 -46.37
C LEU A 785 12.24 -25.83 -45.71
N PRO A 786 11.11 -26.36 -46.24
CA PRO A 786 9.84 -26.31 -45.54
C PRO A 786 9.93 -27.04 -44.19
N ILE A 787 9.30 -26.48 -43.16
CA ILE A 787 9.22 -27.12 -41.84
C ILE A 787 7.79 -27.61 -41.62
N ARG A 788 7.59 -28.91 -41.43
CA ARG A 788 6.28 -29.52 -41.22
C ARG A 788 6.15 -30.05 -39.80
N CYS A 789 4.98 -29.94 -39.20
CA CYS A 789 4.67 -30.62 -37.94
C CYS A 789 3.20 -31.04 -37.87
N GLU A 790 2.92 -31.97 -36.96
CA GLU A 790 1.59 -32.47 -36.64
C GLU A 790 1.27 -32.10 -35.18
N THR A 791 0.06 -31.62 -34.92
CA THR A 791 -0.40 -31.35 -33.56
C THR A 791 -1.90 -31.60 -33.41
N ASN A 792 -2.33 -32.06 -32.25
CA ASN A 792 -3.74 -32.14 -31.91
C ASN A 792 -4.37 -30.74 -32.00
N PRO A 793 -5.57 -30.56 -32.61
CA PRO A 793 -6.25 -29.27 -32.73
C PRO A 793 -6.57 -28.62 -31.37
N ASN A 794 -6.68 -29.42 -30.31
CA ASN A 794 -6.93 -28.96 -28.94
C ASN A 794 -5.64 -28.63 -28.17
N ASN A 795 -4.46 -28.82 -28.78
CA ASN A 795 -3.20 -28.46 -28.14
C ASN A 795 -3.10 -26.93 -28.00
N THR A 796 -2.86 -26.45 -26.78
CA THR A 796 -2.69 -25.02 -26.48
C THR A 796 -1.54 -24.37 -27.26
N MET A 797 -0.56 -25.17 -27.72
CA MET A 797 0.55 -24.70 -28.55
C MET A 797 0.18 -24.35 -29.99
N LEU A 798 -0.99 -24.78 -30.49
CA LEU A 798 -1.40 -24.51 -31.87
C LEU A 798 -1.43 -23.00 -32.19
N LYS A 799 -1.90 -22.17 -31.25
CA LYS A 799 -1.90 -20.71 -31.41
C LYS A 799 -0.48 -20.15 -31.53
N LYS A 800 0.48 -20.73 -30.80
CA LYS A 800 1.89 -20.33 -30.82
C LYS A 800 2.58 -20.78 -32.11
N TYR A 801 2.33 -21.99 -32.59
CA TYR A 801 2.86 -22.43 -33.89
C TYR A 801 2.39 -21.50 -35.02
N LYS A 802 1.11 -21.13 -35.04
CA LYS A 802 0.59 -20.16 -36.03
C LYS A 802 1.29 -18.81 -35.93
N ALA A 803 1.58 -18.32 -34.73
CA ALA A 803 2.35 -17.08 -34.52
C ALA A 803 3.81 -17.18 -35.01
N LEU A 804 4.41 -18.37 -34.98
CA LEU A 804 5.74 -18.64 -35.54
C LEU A 804 5.73 -18.81 -37.08
N GLY A 805 4.57 -18.65 -37.74
CA GLY A 805 4.43 -18.70 -39.19
C GLY A 805 4.00 -20.05 -39.75
N PHE A 806 3.65 -21.02 -38.90
CA PHE A 806 3.06 -22.28 -39.37
C PHE A 806 1.65 -22.05 -39.93
N GLN A 807 1.38 -22.60 -41.11
CA GLN A 807 0.10 -22.57 -41.79
C GLN A 807 -0.52 -23.96 -41.82
N GLU A 808 -1.84 -24.03 -41.68
CA GLU A 808 -2.57 -25.29 -41.75
C GLU A 808 -2.65 -25.77 -43.21
N ILE A 809 -2.06 -26.94 -43.48
CA ILE A 809 -2.01 -27.55 -44.82
C ILE A 809 -2.89 -28.79 -44.93
N GLY A 810 -3.43 -29.29 -43.82
CA GLY A 810 -4.33 -30.43 -43.83
C GLY A 810 -4.72 -30.89 -42.43
N ARG A 811 -5.57 -31.91 -42.40
CA ARG A 811 -5.95 -32.62 -41.18
C ARG A 811 -5.90 -34.11 -41.45
N VAL A 812 -5.48 -34.87 -40.46
CA VAL A 812 -5.50 -36.33 -40.47
C VAL A 812 -6.09 -36.84 -39.18
N GLU A 813 -6.55 -38.08 -39.19
CA GLU A 813 -7.02 -38.78 -38.01
C GLU A 813 -6.15 -40.02 -37.86
N GLU A 814 -5.44 -40.14 -36.75
CA GLU A 814 -4.56 -41.28 -36.48
C GLU A 814 -5.03 -41.96 -35.19
N LEU A 815 -5.47 -43.22 -35.30
CA LEU A 815 -6.05 -43.98 -34.20
C LEU A 815 -7.23 -43.28 -33.48
N GLY A 816 -8.04 -42.53 -34.22
CA GLY A 816 -9.20 -41.81 -33.66
C GLY A 816 -8.87 -40.46 -33.01
N GLU A 817 -7.58 -40.08 -32.98
CA GLU A 817 -7.16 -38.76 -32.52
C GLU A 817 -7.01 -37.81 -33.72
N PRO A 818 -7.67 -36.65 -33.72
CA PRO A 818 -7.53 -35.69 -34.80
C PRO A 818 -6.18 -34.97 -34.70
N GLU A 819 -5.54 -34.77 -35.84
CA GLU A 819 -4.31 -33.99 -35.97
C GLU A 819 -4.45 -32.93 -37.06
N VAL A 820 -3.82 -31.80 -36.83
CA VAL A 820 -3.66 -30.71 -37.79
C VAL A 820 -2.24 -30.74 -38.31
N LYS A 821 -2.10 -30.83 -39.63
CA LYS A 821 -0.82 -30.72 -40.34
C LYS A 821 -0.51 -29.26 -40.58
N LEU A 822 0.67 -28.84 -40.15
CA LEU A 822 1.14 -27.48 -40.22
C LEU A 822 2.44 -27.41 -41.05
N GLU A 823 2.63 -26.32 -41.78
CA GLU A 823 3.84 -26.05 -42.56
C GLU A 823 4.29 -24.60 -42.44
N ILE A 824 5.59 -24.37 -42.22
CA ILE A 824 6.25 -23.12 -42.59
C ILE A 824 6.79 -23.32 -44.01
N PRO A 825 6.29 -22.59 -45.02
CA PRO A 825 6.73 -22.76 -46.40
C PRO A 825 8.20 -22.38 -46.54
N SER A 826 8.91 -23.00 -47.50
CA SER A 826 10.29 -22.62 -47.79
C SER A 826 10.36 -21.13 -48.15
N VAL A 827 11.19 -20.37 -47.45
CA VAL A 827 11.52 -19.02 -47.89
C VAL A 827 12.35 -19.18 -49.16
N ALA A 828 11.77 -18.83 -50.31
CA ALA A 828 12.52 -18.81 -51.56
C ALA A 828 13.78 -17.97 -51.32
N ARG A 829 14.97 -18.59 -51.35
CA ARG A 829 16.23 -17.85 -51.27
C ARG A 829 16.11 -16.73 -52.31
N PRO A 830 16.18 -15.44 -51.92
CA PRO A 830 16.10 -14.37 -52.90
C PRO A 830 17.16 -14.70 -53.93
N GLN A 831 16.74 -15.00 -55.17
CA GLN A 831 17.66 -15.32 -56.25
C GLN A 831 18.65 -14.17 -56.25
N SER A 832 19.89 -14.44 -55.85
CA SER A 832 20.93 -13.43 -55.83
C SER A 832 20.94 -12.85 -57.22
N ARG A 833 20.56 -11.57 -57.35
CA ARG A 833 20.78 -10.79 -58.58
C ARG A 833 22.30 -10.70 -58.77
N LEU A 834 22.87 -11.76 -59.32
CA LEU A 834 24.23 -11.84 -59.84
C LEU A 834 24.11 -12.22 -61.30
N ALA A 835 23.84 -11.20 -62.12
CA ALA A 835 24.37 -10.98 -63.48
C ALA A 835 23.52 -9.92 -64.22
N ALA A 836 23.87 -8.66 -64.02
CA ALA A 836 23.92 -7.63 -65.06
C ALA A 836 25.11 -6.72 -64.75
#